data_AF-A0A1S1R760-F1
#
_entry.id   AF-A0A1S1R760-F1
#
_cell.length_a   1.000
_cell.length_b   1.000
_cell.length_c   1.000
_cell.angle_alpha   90.00
_cell.angle_beta   90.00
_cell.angle_gamma   90.00
#
_symmetry.space_group_name_H-M   'P 1'
#
loop_
_entity.id
_entity.type
_entity.pdbx_description
1 polymer ?
#
loop_
_entity_poly.entity_id
_entity_poly.type
_entity_poly.pdbx_seq_one_letter_code
_entity_poly.pdbx_strand_id
1 'polypeptide(L)'
;MGQDGWVDDPRALTAALARAGIREVDVSARRRAEYSSDASNYRVVPAAVVFPHDADEVAAALAAARAAGVPLTARGGGTSIVGNAVGSGLVLDFSRHLNRVLAVDPETRTARVQPGAILDEITAAAAADRLRFGPDPSTHARATIGGAIGNNACGARAMRYGRTADNVVTLDLLTAGGDRLTARAFGREGLGGAGPIGKALDQVVTANLGSIRTEFGRFTRQVSGYSLEHLLPENGADLARFLVGTEGTLGMVVEATVRLVEAPVAVALAVLGYEDMPTAAEATGALRPHAPVALEGIDARLVEVVRTRRGPAAVPDLPRGGGWLFVETAGATQAEAVDAARRLAADAGCLESAVVTGPAARALWRIREDGAGLGGRTPAGAPAWPGWEDAAVPPDRLGTYLREFAALLAEHRLDGLMYGHFGDGCVHARIDFPFAYGRDPKPFREFMVAGAQLVARHGGSVSGEHGDGRARGELLGYMYSPAAIAAFGAVKHAFDPDNVLNPGILVDPRPLDADLRVPQARPLRRGLAFAYPEDGGDLTTALHRCVGMGRCRADNTAVGGVMCPSFLATRDEKDSTRGRARVLQEVANGTLVRGFRSKEVEESLDLCLSCRGCATDCPTGVDMATYKAEALYQKYRHRPRPASHYSLGWLPRAARAAARAPRLANATLRRPVTARLAKRLGGIDQRRDLPEFATQTFRRWFAQRPGPDASAASASAPAPTGDAGVAGAGAREPVVLWVDTFTEHFSPEIGQAAVRVLESAGYEVRIPDRPVCCGLTWISTGQLDTARRKLRRTVDALAPTVDAGIPVIGLEPSCTAVLRRDLVELLPDDPRATRVAEATRTLAELLSATPGWTPPRLDGVQAVAQPHCHHHAILDWAPDAALLAAAGAEVRAVGGCCGLAGNFGVEKGHYDVSVAVAETALLPAVRAAAPGSVVLADGFSCRTQLAQLAGTDSLHLAELLDRPPGAGAQEADLPD
;
A
#
# COMPACT_ATOMS: atom_id res chain seq x y z
N MET A 1 -20.62 -3.75 -35.89
CA MET A 1 -21.91 -3.36 -35.28
C MET A 1 -21.62 -2.36 -34.17
N GLY A 2 -22.39 -1.28 -34.06
CA GLY A 2 -22.12 -0.22 -33.08
C GLY A 2 -22.13 -0.74 -31.65
N GLN A 3 -21.13 -0.33 -30.85
CA GLN A 3 -20.91 -0.78 -29.46
C GLN A 3 -21.92 -0.20 -28.45
N ASP A 4 -22.94 0.54 -28.90
CA ASP A 4 -23.90 1.26 -28.05
C ASP A 4 -25.26 0.54 -27.89
N GLY A 5 -25.34 -0.75 -28.24
CA GLY A 5 -26.60 -1.52 -28.28
C GLY A 5 -26.69 -2.68 -27.28
N TRP A 6 -25.96 -2.65 -26.17
CA TRP A 6 -26.06 -3.70 -25.14
C TRP A 6 -27.32 -3.50 -24.28
N VAL A 7 -27.78 -4.56 -23.62
CA VAL A 7 -28.93 -4.51 -22.71
C VAL A 7 -28.72 -3.36 -21.70
N ASP A 8 -29.39 -2.24 -21.93
CA ASP A 8 -29.34 -1.02 -21.11
C ASP A 8 -29.90 -1.22 -19.68
N ASP A 9 -30.39 -2.42 -19.38
CA ASP A 9 -30.90 -2.80 -18.07
C ASP A 9 -29.94 -3.77 -17.34
N PRO A 10 -29.08 -3.25 -16.44
CA PRO A 10 -28.26 -4.04 -15.54
C PRO A 10 -29.05 -5.10 -14.76
N ARG A 11 -30.35 -4.89 -14.49
CA ARG A 11 -31.18 -5.86 -13.75
C ARG A 11 -31.49 -7.10 -14.59
N ALA A 12 -31.74 -6.94 -15.88
CA ALA A 12 -31.95 -8.05 -16.79
C ALA A 12 -30.69 -8.92 -16.89
N LEU A 13 -29.51 -8.29 -16.96
CA LEU A 13 -28.21 -8.97 -16.95
C LEU A 13 -27.98 -9.72 -15.62
N THR A 14 -28.23 -9.09 -14.47
CA THR A 14 -28.14 -9.77 -13.16
C THR A 14 -29.06 -10.98 -13.09
N ALA A 15 -30.32 -10.84 -13.53
CA ALA A 15 -31.28 -11.94 -13.50
C ALA A 15 -30.86 -13.09 -14.42
N ALA A 16 -30.26 -12.80 -15.58
CA ALA A 16 -29.70 -13.81 -16.47
C ALA A 16 -28.52 -14.55 -15.84
N LEU A 17 -27.59 -13.82 -15.22
CA LEU A 17 -26.43 -14.40 -14.53
C LEU A 17 -26.85 -15.26 -13.32
N ALA A 18 -27.84 -14.81 -12.54
CA ALA A 18 -28.39 -15.59 -11.43
C ALA A 18 -29.08 -16.88 -11.92
N ARG A 19 -29.84 -16.82 -13.01
CA ARG A 19 -30.43 -18.03 -13.64
C ARG A 19 -29.39 -18.99 -14.19
N ALA A 20 -28.21 -18.49 -14.57
CA ALA A 20 -27.08 -19.29 -15.00
C ALA A 20 -26.33 -19.95 -13.83
N GLY A 21 -26.77 -19.76 -12.58
CA GLY A 21 -26.19 -20.40 -11.39
C GLY A 21 -25.03 -19.64 -10.75
N ILE A 22 -24.80 -18.39 -11.13
CA ILE A 22 -23.71 -17.58 -10.57
C ILE A 22 -24.11 -17.07 -9.18
N ARG A 23 -23.32 -17.44 -8.16
CA ARG A 23 -23.60 -17.09 -6.75
C ARG A 23 -23.43 -15.61 -6.43
N GLU A 24 -22.46 -14.93 -7.03
CA GLU A 24 -22.10 -13.56 -6.65
C GLU A 24 -21.90 -12.65 -7.87
N VAL A 25 -22.83 -11.71 -8.03
CA VAL A 25 -22.84 -10.66 -9.06
C VAL A 25 -23.20 -9.34 -8.42
N ASP A 26 -22.49 -8.26 -8.78
CA ASP A 26 -22.74 -6.93 -8.26
C ASP A 26 -22.76 -5.89 -9.39
N VAL A 27 -23.93 -5.27 -9.55
CA VAL A 27 -24.23 -4.21 -10.53
C VAL A 27 -24.37 -2.82 -9.89
N SER A 28 -24.08 -2.71 -8.59
CA SER A 28 -24.17 -1.43 -7.89
C SER A 28 -23.20 -0.41 -8.49
N ALA A 29 -23.59 0.87 -8.45
CA ALA A 29 -22.72 1.95 -8.91
C ALA A 29 -21.39 1.97 -8.13
N ARG A 30 -21.42 1.62 -6.83
CA ARG A 30 -20.22 1.49 -5.99
C ARG A 30 -19.25 0.45 -6.56
N ARG A 31 -19.74 -0.76 -6.81
CA ARG A 31 -18.87 -1.83 -7.34
C ARG A 31 -18.36 -1.53 -8.73
N ARG A 32 -19.22 -1.01 -9.60
CA ARG A 32 -18.82 -0.60 -10.96
C ARG A 32 -17.75 0.50 -10.92
N ALA A 33 -17.80 1.41 -9.94
CA ALA A 33 -16.76 2.41 -9.72
C ALA A 33 -15.43 1.79 -9.25
N GLU A 34 -15.48 0.84 -8.31
CA GLU A 34 -14.28 0.14 -7.83
C GLU A 34 -13.53 -0.61 -8.94
N TYR A 35 -14.27 -1.11 -9.94
CA TYR A 35 -13.76 -1.91 -11.05
C TYR A 35 -13.65 -1.15 -12.38
N SER A 36 -13.93 0.16 -12.41
CA SER A 36 -13.82 0.95 -13.64
C SER A 36 -12.38 1.28 -14.04
N SER A 37 -11.41 1.03 -13.15
CA SER A 37 -9.98 1.24 -13.39
C SER A 37 -9.14 0.12 -12.76
N ASP A 38 -8.06 -0.25 -13.44
CA ASP A 38 -6.90 -0.95 -12.86
C ASP A 38 -5.83 0.09 -12.45
N ALA A 39 -4.55 -0.27 -12.42
CA ALA A 39 -3.47 0.65 -12.09
C ALA A 39 -3.05 1.58 -13.25
N SER A 40 -3.75 1.53 -14.40
CA SER A 40 -3.49 2.35 -15.57
C SER A 40 -4.10 3.75 -15.48
N ASN A 41 -3.92 4.51 -16.57
CA ASN A 41 -4.60 5.77 -16.81
C ASN A 41 -6.04 5.62 -17.30
N TYR A 42 -6.54 4.41 -17.54
CA TYR A 42 -7.81 4.20 -18.20
C TYR A 42 -8.99 4.08 -17.23
N ARG A 43 -10.16 4.53 -17.70
CA ARG A 43 -11.44 4.40 -17.02
C ARG A 43 -12.47 3.84 -17.99
N VAL A 44 -12.90 2.60 -17.75
CA VAL A 44 -13.96 1.91 -18.51
C VAL A 44 -14.94 1.32 -17.50
N VAL A 45 -16.17 1.83 -17.48
CA VAL A 45 -17.18 1.39 -16.49
C VAL A 45 -17.78 0.05 -16.92
N PRO A 46 -17.67 -1.02 -16.11
CA PRO A 46 -18.26 -2.31 -16.45
C PRO A 46 -19.79 -2.28 -16.30
N ALA A 47 -20.47 -3.20 -16.99
CA ALA A 47 -21.89 -3.44 -16.82
C ALA A 47 -22.17 -4.17 -15.50
N ALA A 48 -21.36 -5.17 -15.17
CA ALA A 48 -21.43 -5.94 -13.92
C ALA A 48 -20.07 -6.50 -13.53
N VAL A 49 -19.90 -6.79 -12.24
CA VAL A 49 -18.75 -7.52 -11.71
C VAL A 49 -19.22 -8.87 -11.18
N VAL A 50 -18.50 -9.93 -11.53
CA VAL A 50 -18.79 -11.32 -11.15
C VAL A 50 -17.62 -11.88 -10.36
N PHE A 51 -17.91 -12.60 -9.27
CA PHE A 51 -16.90 -13.24 -8.42
C PHE A 51 -17.06 -14.76 -8.48
N PRO A 52 -16.48 -15.43 -9.50
CA PRO A 52 -16.62 -16.87 -9.65
C PRO A 52 -15.91 -17.62 -8.51
N HIS A 53 -16.55 -18.66 -7.98
CA HIS A 53 -15.99 -19.53 -6.95
C HIS A 53 -15.35 -20.80 -7.50
N ASP A 54 -15.70 -21.19 -8.73
CA ASP A 54 -15.21 -22.37 -9.42
C ASP A 54 -15.27 -22.19 -10.94
N ALA A 55 -14.69 -23.15 -11.66
CA ALA A 55 -14.62 -23.14 -13.13
C ALA A 55 -16.00 -23.23 -13.80
N ASP A 56 -16.99 -23.81 -13.13
CA ASP A 56 -18.34 -23.97 -13.69
C ASP A 56 -19.08 -22.62 -13.69
N GLU A 57 -18.89 -21.80 -12.67
CA GLU A 57 -19.37 -20.41 -12.69
C GLU A 57 -18.71 -19.55 -13.77
N VAL A 58 -17.42 -19.80 -14.08
CA VAL A 58 -16.74 -19.12 -15.20
C VAL A 58 -17.38 -19.51 -16.53
N ALA A 59 -17.63 -20.81 -16.74
CA ALA A 59 -18.31 -21.31 -17.94
C ALA A 59 -19.73 -20.76 -18.07
N ALA A 60 -20.48 -20.71 -16.97
CA ALA A 60 -21.82 -20.15 -16.92
C ALA A 60 -21.84 -18.65 -17.25
N ALA A 61 -20.90 -17.87 -16.68
CA ALA A 61 -20.74 -16.45 -16.98
C ALA A 61 -20.41 -16.21 -18.45
N LEU A 62 -19.51 -17.00 -19.02
CA LEU A 62 -19.16 -16.92 -20.43
C LEU A 62 -20.36 -17.25 -21.34
N ALA A 63 -21.11 -18.30 -21.05
CA ALA A 63 -22.29 -18.67 -21.81
C ALA A 63 -23.38 -17.57 -21.75
N ALA A 64 -23.61 -16.99 -20.56
CA ALA A 64 -24.55 -15.89 -20.38
C ALA A 64 -24.10 -14.61 -21.10
N ALA A 65 -22.80 -14.29 -21.02
CA ALA A 65 -22.19 -13.16 -21.71
C ALA A 65 -22.40 -13.28 -23.22
N ARG A 66 -22.05 -14.43 -23.82
CA ARG A 66 -22.24 -14.71 -25.24
C ARG A 66 -23.71 -14.64 -25.66
N ALA A 67 -24.62 -15.22 -24.87
CA ALA A 67 -26.06 -15.16 -25.17
C ALA A 67 -26.62 -13.73 -25.15
N ALA A 68 -26.05 -12.85 -24.31
CA ALA A 68 -26.38 -11.43 -24.26
C ALA A 68 -25.51 -10.57 -25.20
N GLY A 69 -24.54 -11.20 -25.89
CA GLY A 69 -23.43 -10.59 -26.62
C GLY A 69 -22.47 -9.72 -25.79
N VAL A 70 -22.64 -9.63 -24.48
CA VAL A 70 -21.84 -8.75 -23.62
C VAL A 70 -20.38 -9.23 -23.58
N PRO A 71 -19.38 -8.35 -23.76
CA PRO A 71 -17.98 -8.77 -23.69
C PRO A 71 -17.55 -9.13 -22.26
N LEU A 72 -16.50 -9.93 -22.16
CA LEU A 72 -15.98 -10.45 -20.90
C LEU A 72 -14.50 -10.08 -20.72
N THR A 73 -14.16 -9.51 -19.56
CA THR A 73 -12.79 -9.19 -19.16
C THR A 73 -12.40 -9.98 -17.92
N ALA A 74 -11.31 -10.74 -18.00
CA ALA A 74 -10.72 -11.39 -16.84
C ALA A 74 -9.95 -10.39 -15.97
N ARG A 75 -10.07 -10.52 -14.65
CA ARG A 75 -9.34 -9.68 -13.70
C ARG A 75 -8.80 -10.50 -12.54
N GLY A 76 -7.48 -10.38 -12.33
CA GLY A 76 -6.80 -10.83 -11.12
C GLY A 76 -6.79 -9.74 -10.04
N GLY A 77 -5.61 -9.41 -9.51
CA GLY A 77 -5.44 -8.35 -8.50
C GLY A 77 -5.76 -6.93 -8.97
N GLY A 78 -6.00 -6.71 -10.27
CA GLY A 78 -6.28 -5.39 -10.85
C GLY A 78 -5.08 -4.44 -10.81
N THR A 79 -3.86 -4.98 -10.87
CA THR A 79 -2.59 -4.26 -10.76
C THR A 79 -1.95 -3.90 -12.10
N SER A 80 -2.57 -4.27 -13.23
CA SER A 80 -2.12 -3.87 -14.57
C SER A 80 -2.11 -2.37 -14.74
N ILE A 81 -1.10 -1.85 -15.44
CA ILE A 81 -0.90 -0.43 -15.72
C ILE A 81 -1.25 -0.05 -17.16
N VAL A 82 -1.76 -1.00 -17.95
CA VAL A 82 -2.04 -0.80 -19.38
C VAL A 82 -3.52 -0.86 -19.76
N GLY A 83 -4.44 -1.02 -18.79
CA GLY A 83 -5.89 -0.90 -19.05
C GLY A 83 -6.54 -2.14 -19.63
N ASN A 84 -5.85 -3.28 -19.61
CA ASN A 84 -6.35 -4.57 -20.09
C ASN A 84 -7.15 -5.35 -19.04
N ALA A 85 -7.11 -4.94 -17.77
CA ALA A 85 -7.87 -5.56 -16.69
C ALA A 85 -9.20 -4.85 -16.42
N VAL A 86 -9.68 -4.03 -17.38
CA VAL A 86 -10.95 -3.29 -17.34
C VAL A 86 -11.69 -3.35 -18.68
N GLY A 87 -13.01 -3.50 -18.63
CA GLY A 87 -13.87 -3.63 -19.81
C GLY A 87 -15.29 -3.14 -19.53
N SER A 88 -16.03 -2.85 -20.60
CA SER A 88 -17.38 -2.27 -20.52
C SER A 88 -18.48 -3.29 -20.23
N GLY A 89 -18.22 -4.58 -20.44
CA GLY A 89 -19.15 -5.68 -20.20
C GLY A 89 -19.05 -6.28 -18.81
N LEU A 90 -18.90 -7.61 -18.73
CA LEU A 90 -18.66 -8.33 -17.49
C LEU A 90 -17.19 -8.29 -17.12
N VAL A 91 -16.89 -7.95 -15.87
CA VAL A 91 -15.55 -8.15 -15.28
C VAL A 91 -15.62 -9.32 -14.31
N LEU A 92 -14.83 -10.36 -14.56
CA LEU A 92 -14.72 -11.54 -13.68
C LEU A 92 -13.50 -11.37 -12.78
N ASP A 93 -13.72 -11.21 -11.47
CA ASP A 93 -12.66 -11.12 -10.47
C ASP A 93 -12.36 -12.50 -9.85
N PHE A 94 -11.24 -13.07 -10.26
CA PHE A 94 -10.78 -14.38 -9.79
C PHE A 94 -10.13 -14.33 -8.41
N SER A 95 -9.69 -13.16 -7.95
CA SER A 95 -8.86 -13.01 -6.75
C SER A 95 -9.62 -13.21 -5.43
N ARG A 96 -10.96 -13.13 -5.46
CA ARG A 96 -11.80 -13.23 -4.26
C ARG A 96 -11.97 -14.68 -3.78
N HIS A 97 -12.34 -15.58 -4.69
CA HIS A 97 -12.76 -16.94 -4.34
C HIS A 97 -11.98 -18.04 -5.07
N LEU A 98 -11.55 -17.80 -6.32
CA LEU A 98 -10.86 -18.80 -7.15
C LEU A 98 -9.34 -18.63 -7.07
N ASN A 99 -8.79 -18.69 -5.84
CA ASN A 99 -7.44 -18.21 -5.51
C ASN A 99 -6.54 -19.21 -4.76
N ARG A 100 -6.82 -20.50 -4.80
CA ARG A 100 -6.07 -21.50 -4.03
C ARG A 100 -4.81 -22.01 -4.74
N VAL A 101 -3.78 -22.29 -3.95
CA VAL A 101 -2.71 -23.24 -4.30
C VAL A 101 -3.25 -24.65 -4.04
N LEU A 102 -3.42 -25.46 -5.08
CA LEU A 102 -4.10 -26.75 -5.01
C LEU A 102 -3.13 -27.88 -4.62
N ALA A 103 -1.90 -27.83 -5.12
CA ALA A 103 -0.85 -28.81 -4.81
C ALA A 103 0.54 -28.22 -5.08
N VAL A 104 1.53 -28.65 -4.31
CA VAL A 104 2.97 -28.44 -4.56
C VAL A 104 3.62 -29.82 -4.67
N ASP A 105 4.40 -30.03 -5.72
CA ASP A 105 5.18 -31.24 -5.96
C ASP A 105 6.68 -30.87 -5.98
N PRO A 106 7.41 -31.17 -4.89
CA PRO A 106 8.84 -30.89 -4.80
C PRO A 106 9.72 -31.73 -5.74
N GLU A 107 9.27 -32.93 -6.11
CA GLU A 107 10.03 -33.85 -6.98
C GLU A 107 10.06 -33.32 -8.40
N THR A 108 8.88 -32.96 -8.93
CA THR A 108 8.78 -32.36 -10.27
C THR A 108 9.04 -30.85 -10.26
N ARG A 109 9.13 -30.25 -9.06
CA ARG A 109 9.24 -28.80 -8.82
C ARG A 109 8.12 -28.03 -9.51
N THR A 110 6.87 -28.45 -9.27
CA THR A 110 5.70 -27.80 -9.84
C THR A 110 4.67 -27.45 -8.77
N ALA A 111 3.82 -26.48 -9.09
CA ALA A 111 2.64 -26.17 -8.30
C ALA A 111 1.41 -26.07 -9.21
N ARG A 112 0.29 -26.60 -8.74
CA ARG A 112 -1.01 -26.49 -9.40
C ARG A 112 -1.84 -25.45 -8.69
N VAL A 113 -2.32 -24.45 -9.41
CA VAL A 113 -2.84 -23.21 -8.83
C VAL A 113 -4.07 -22.70 -9.57
N GLN A 114 -4.97 -22.05 -8.83
CA GLN A 114 -6.10 -21.34 -9.40
C GLN A 114 -5.69 -19.91 -9.83
N PRO A 115 -6.33 -19.30 -10.85
CA PRO A 115 -5.92 -18.03 -11.45
C PRO A 115 -5.91 -16.83 -10.49
N GLY A 116 -6.67 -16.89 -9.39
CA GLY A 116 -6.69 -15.88 -8.35
C GLY A 116 -5.57 -15.97 -7.32
N ALA A 117 -4.76 -17.04 -7.31
CA ALA A 117 -3.73 -17.27 -6.30
C ALA A 117 -2.65 -16.19 -6.37
N ILE A 118 -2.27 -15.62 -5.23
CA ILE A 118 -1.24 -14.57 -5.16
C ILE A 118 0.15 -15.22 -5.32
N LEU A 119 1.07 -14.57 -6.04
CA LEU A 119 2.39 -15.15 -6.33
C LEU A 119 3.18 -15.49 -5.06
N ASP A 120 3.07 -14.64 -4.03
CA ASP A 120 3.70 -14.89 -2.73
C ASP A 120 3.08 -16.06 -1.97
N GLU A 121 1.79 -16.35 -2.17
CA GLU A 121 1.15 -17.53 -1.57
C GLU A 121 1.66 -18.82 -2.21
N ILE A 122 1.93 -18.82 -3.52
CA ILE A 122 2.58 -19.93 -4.22
C ILE A 122 3.99 -20.16 -3.66
N THR A 123 4.75 -19.07 -3.48
CA THR A 123 6.10 -19.14 -2.90
C THR A 123 6.06 -19.60 -1.45
N ALA A 124 5.15 -19.10 -0.63
CA ALA A 124 4.99 -19.50 0.76
C ALA A 124 4.62 -20.99 0.90
N ALA A 125 3.75 -21.51 0.01
CA ALA A 125 3.35 -22.90 -0.01
C ALA A 125 4.51 -23.86 -0.35
N ALA A 126 5.51 -23.39 -1.09
CA ALA A 126 6.67 -24.18 -1.53
C ALA A 126 7.95 -23.95 -0.68
N ALA A 127 7.89 -23.04 0.30
CA ALA A 127 9.06 -22.57 1.03
C ALA A 127 9.75 -23.68 1.86
N ALA A 128 8.99 -24.65 2.37
CA ALA A 128 9.52 -25.77 3.17
C ALA A 128 10.55 -26.62 2.38
N ASP A 129 10.36 -26.72 1.06
CA ASP A 129 11.24 -27.47 0.16
C ASP A 129 12.34 -26.59 -0.47
N ARG A 130 12.50 -25.35 0.02
CA ARG A 130 13.40 -24.32 -0.55
C ARG A 130 13.10 -23.98 -2.01
N LEU A 131 11.82 -24.09 -2.39
CA LEU A 131 11.32 -23.75 -3.71
C LEU A 131 10.52 -22.43 -3.66
N ARG A 132 10.45 -21.75 -4.80
CA ARG A 132 9.64 -20.54 -5.00
C ARG A 132 9.10 -20.45 -6.42
N PHE A 133 8.11 -19.60 -6.62
CA PHE A 133 7.76 -19.17 -7.98
C PHE A 133 8.84 -18.21 -8.51
N GLY A 134 9.27 -18.39 -9.75
CA GLY A 134 10.39 -17.64 -10.34
C GLY A 134 10.10 -16.14 -10.49
N PRO A 135 9.14 -15.76 -11.36
CA PRO A 135 8.78 -14.36 -11.60
C PRO A 135 8.30 -13.63 -10.34
N ASP A 136 8.88 -12.46 -10.08
CA ASP A 136 8.58 -11.59 -8.93
C ASP A 136 8.40 -10.12 -9.34
N PRO A 137 7.29 -9.78 -10.01
CA PRO A 137 7.01 -8.39 -10.36
C PRO A 137 6.92 -7.55 -9.09
N SER A 138 7.09 -6.22 -9.17
CA SER A 138 6.89 -5.29 -8.01
C SER A 138 5.51 -5.40 -7.33
N THR A 139 4.59 -6.15 -7.94
CA THR A 139 3.26 -6.45 -7.43
C THR A 139 3.09 -7.84 -6.82
N HIS A 140 4.15 -8.66 -6.70
CA HIS A 140 4.10 -10.08 -6.33
C HIS A 140 3.23 -10.42 -5.10
N ALA A 141 3.26 -9.58 -4.06
CA ALA A 141 2.44 -9.73 -2.85
C ALA A 141 0.92 -9.49 -3.02
N ARG A 142 0.45 -9.11 -4.21
CA ARG A 142 -0.99 -8.93 -4.54
C ARG A 142 -1.39 -9.24 -5.98
N ALA A 143 -0.42 -9.41 -6.88
CA ALA A 143 -0.64 -9.89 -8.23
C ALA A 143 -1.01 -11.38 -8.18
N THR A 144 -1.90 -11.79 -9.06
CA THR A 144 -2.34 -13.19 -9.12
C THR A 144 -1.68 -13.90 -10.29
N ILE A 145 -1.57 -15.23 -10.20
CA ILE A 145 -0.96 -16.03 -11.27
C ILE A 145 -1.70 -15.90 -12.61
N GLY A 146 -3.02 -15.79 -12.61
CA GLY A 146 -3.79 -15.51 -13.83
C GLY A 146 -3.46 -14.15 -14.44
N GLY A 147 -3.22 -13.13 -13.60
CA GLY A 147 -2.74 -11.82 -14.06
C GLY A 147 -1.31 -11.86 -14.60
N ALA A 148 -0.43 -12.64 -13.98
CA ALA A 148 0.94 -12.86 -14.46
C ALA A 148 0.95 -13.57 -15.82
N ILE A 149 0.11 -14.61 -15.97
CA ILE A 149 -0.10 -15.31 -17.24
C ILE A 149 -0.65 -14.35 -18.30
N GLY A 150 -1.65 -13.54 -17.96
CA GLY A 150 -2.25 -12.60 -18.90
C GLY A 150 -1.27 -11.58 -19.47
N ASN A 151 -0.28 -11.13 -18.70
CA ASN A 151 0.66 -10.09 -19.11
C ASN A 151 2.06 -10.60 -19.48
N ASN A 152 2.30 -11.91 -19.41
CA ASN A 152 3.65 -12.49 -19.40
C ASN A 152 4.57 -11.78 -18.39
N ALA A 153 4.04 -11.58 -17.17
CA ALA A 153 4.72 -10.79 -16.16
C ALA A 153 6.10 -11.36 -15.84
N CYS A 154 7.00 -10.46 -15.50
CA CYS A 154 8.36 -10.77 -15.15
C CYS A 154 8.66 -10.21 -13.76
N GLY A 155 9.91 -9.92 -13.45
CA GLY A 155 10.34 -9.32 -12.20
C GLY A 155 11.81 -9.01 -12.21
N ALA A 156 12.33 -8.54 -11.08
CA ALA A 156 13.74 -8.20 -10.94
C ALA A 156 14.65 -9.41 -11.17
N ARG A 157 14.17 -10.63 -10.88
CA ARG A 157 14.95 -11.85 -10.99
C ARG A 157 14.67 -12.66 -12.25
N ALA A 158 13.98 -12.08 -13.23
CA ALA A 158 13.63 -12.77 -14.48
C ALA A 158 14.86 -13.18 -15.31
N MET A 159 15.98 -12.44 -15.22
CA MET A 159 17.25 -12.86 -15.83
C MET A 159 17.70 -14.25 -15.39
N ARG A 160 17.45 -14.61 -14.13
CA ARG A 160 17.83 -15.91 -13.55
C ARG A 160 16.72 -16.95 -13.67
N TYR A 161 15.46 -16.54 -13.51
CA TYR A 161 14.33 -17.46 -13.38
C TYR A 161 13.36 -17.48 -14.56
N GLY A 162 13.62 -16.67 -15.59
CA GLY A 162 12.75 -16.52 -16.75
C GLY A 162 11.49 -15.69 -16.48
N ARG A 163 10.71 -15.52 -17.54
CA ARG A 163 9.41 -14.82 -17.56
C ARG A 163 8.30 -15.78 -17.12
N THR A 164 7.07 -15.28 -17.00
CA THR A 164 5.93 -16.18 -16.72
C THR A 164 5.80 -17.28 -17.79
N ALA A 165 5.99 -16.96 -19.07
CA ALA A 165 5.94 -17.96 -20.15
C ALA A 165 6.95 -19.09 -19.93
N ASP A 166 8.15 -18.78 -19.42
CA ASP A 166 9.19 -19.78 -19.21
C ASP A 166 8.86 -20.74 -18.04
N ASN A 167 7.94 -20.33 -17.15
CA ASN A 167 7.55 -21.02 -15.93
C ASN A 167 6.16 -21.70 -16.02
N VAL A 168 5.39 -21.52 -17.09
CA VAL A 168 4.11 -22.23 -17.27
C VAL A 168 4.36 -23.61 -17.89
N VAL A 169 3.72 -24.65 -17.33
CA VAL A 169 3.81 -26.04 -17.81
C VAL A 169 2.53 -26.44 -18.54
N THR A 170 1.37 -26.26 -17.90
CA THR A 170 0.06 -26.48 -18.50
C THR A 170 -0.93 -25.40 -18.10
N LEU A 171 -1.91 -25.14 -18.95
CA LEU A 171 -3.05 -24.27 -18.65
C LEU A 171 -4.34 -25.01 -18.97
N ASP A 172 -5.27 -25.02 -18.02
CA ASP A 172 -6.66 -25.39 -18.29
C ASP A 172 -7.47 -24.10 -18.44
N LEU A 173 -8.16 -23.97 -19.57
CA LEU A 173 -8.91 -22.78 -19.91
C LEU A 173 -10.21 -23.09 -20.66
N LEU A 174 -11.08 -22.08 -20.70
CA LEU A 174 -12.26 -22.04 -21.56
C LEU A 174 -11.98 -21.16 -22.77
N THR A 175 -12.24 -21.67 -23.98
CA THR A 175 -12.26 -20.86 -25.21
C THR A 175 -13.49 -19.95 -25.23
N ALA A 176 -13.58 -18.98 -26.14
CA ALA A 176 -14.78 -18.12 -26.24
C ALA A 176 -16.08 -18.91 -26.54
N GLY A 177 -15.95 -20.05 -27.24
CA GLY A 177 -17.05 -21.00 -27.46
C GLY A 177 -17.54 -21.67 -26.18
N GLY A 178 -16.74 -21.69 -25.13
CA GLY A 178 -17.01 -22.38 -23.86
C GLY A 178 -16.42 -23.79 -23.80
N ASP A 179 -15.63 -24.19 -24.79
CA ASP A 179 -14.93 -25.49 -24.80
C ASP A 179 -13.77 -25.47 -23.80
N ARG A 180 -13.59 -26.56 -23.05
CA ARG A 180 -12.43 -26.75 -22.20
C ARG A 180 -11.23 -27.19 -23.03
N LEU A 181 -10.09 -26.55 -22.82
CA LEU A 181 -8.83 -26.85 -23.47
C LEU A 181 -7.71 -26.94 -22.43
N THR A 182 -6.96 -28.03 -22.47
CA THR A 182 -5.69 -28.17 -21.75
C THR A 182 -4.54 -27.85 -22.70
N ALA A 183 -3.92 -26.69 -22.53
CA ALA A 183 -2.75 -26.28 -23.28
C ALA A 183 -1.46 -26.82 -22.64
N ARG A 184 -0.54 -27.29 -23.48
CA ARG A 184 0.78 -27.83 -23.14
C ARG A 184 1.71 -27.73 -24.35
N ALA A 185 2.97 -28.15 -24.18
CA ALA A 185 3.81 -28.50 -25.32
C ALA A 185 3.31 -29.80 -25.98
N PHE A 186 3.07 -29.75 -27.30
CA PHE A 186 2.62 -30.90 -28.08
C PHE A 186 3.78 -31.64 -28.77
N GLY A 187 4.94 -31.00 -28.93
CA GLY A 187 6.13 -31.61 -29.48
C GLY A 187 5.86 -32.26 -30.84
N ARG A 188 6.08 -33.57 -30.93
CA ARG A 188 5.90 -34.35 -32.19
C ARG A 188 4.45 -34.45 -32.65
N GLU A 189 3.47 -34.29 -31.76
CA GLU A 189 2.06 -34.26 -32.14
C GLU A 189 1.72 -33.01 -32.95
N GLY A 190 2.55 -31.96 -32.84
CA GLY A 190 2.29 -30.66 -33.43
C GLY A 190 1.02 -30.00 -32.87
N LEU A 191 0.69 -28.83 -33.39
CA LEU A 191 -0.50 -28.10 -32.91
C LEU A 191 -1.81 -28.87 -33.17
N GLY A 192 -1.86 -29.75 -34.17
CA GLY A 192 -3.02 -30.59 -34.43
C GLY A 192 -3.45 -31.47 -33.25
N GLY A 193 -2.53 -31.77 -32.31
CA GLY A 193 -2.83 -32.47 -31.06
C GLY A 193 -3.76 -31.69 -30.11
N ALA A 194 -3.85 -30.36 -30.26
CA ALA A 194 -4.77 -29.51 -29.50
C ALA A 194 -6.21 -29.48 -30.08
N GLY A 195 -6.53 -30.37 -31.02
CA GLY A 195 -7.86 -30.47 -31.61
C GLY A 195 -8.16 -29.38 -32.65
N PRO A 196 -9.43 -28.96 -32.81
CA PRO A 196 -9.84 -28.02 -33.86
C PRO A 196 -9.09 -26.68 -33.80
N ILE A 197 -8.93 -26.12 -32.61
CA ILE A 197 -8.21 -24.85 -32.43
C ILE A 197 -6.75 -24.98 -32.83
N GLY A 198 -6.12 -26.09 -32.46
CA GLY A 198 -4.74 -26.40 -32.83
C GLY A 198 -4.53 -26.50 -34.33
N LYS A 199 -5.47 -27.11 -35.06
CA LYS A 199 -5.43 -27.18 -36.53
C LYS A 199 -5.59 -25.80 -37.18
N ALA A 200 -6.46 -24.95 -36.62
CA ALA A 200 -6.61 -23.57 -37.10
C ALA A 200 -5.32 -22.76 -36.88
N LEU A 201 -4.68 -22.90 -35.72
CA LEU A 201 -3.39 -22.26 -35.43
C LEU A 201 -2.28 -22.77 -36.33
N ASP A 202 -2.22 -24.07 -36.62
CA ASP A 202 -1.24 -24.66 -37.54
C ASP A 202 -1.32 -24.04 -38.94
N GLN A 203 -2.53 -23.77 -39.43
CA GLN A 203 -2.73 -23.06 -40.71
C GLN A 203 -2.19 -21.63 -40.67
N VAL A 204 -2.48 -20.88 -39.59
CA VAL A 204 -1.98 -19.51 -39.42
C VAL A 204 -0.45 -19.50 -39.32
N VAL A 205 0.14 -20.40 -38.52
CA VAL A 205 1.59 -20.50 -38.33
C VAL A 205 2.28 -20.89 -39.65
N THR A 206 1.77 -21.91 -40.34
CA THR A 206 2.33 -22.38 -41.61
C THR A 206 2.32 -21.29 -42.68
N ALA A 207 1.23 -20.52 -42.76
CA ALA A 207 1.11 -19.39 -43.70
C ALA A 207 2.07 -18.23 -43.39
N ASN A 208 2.58 -18.13 -42.15
CA ASN A 208 3.36 -16.99 -41.68
C ASN A 208 4.77 -17.36 -41.15
N LEU A 209 5.29 -18.55 -41.46
CA LEU A 209 6.58 -19.05 -40.92
C LEU A 209 7.75 -18.05 -41.10
N GLY A 210 7.81 -17.38 -42.24
CA GLY A 210 8.85 -16.39 -42.54
C GLY A 210 8.84 -15.24 -41.53
N SER A 211 7.70 -14.54 -41.43
CA SER A 211 7.51 -13.44 -40.47
C SER A 211 7.67 -13.89 -39.03
N ILE A 212 7.13 -15.05 -38.65
CA ILE A 212 7.24 -15.55 -37.27
C ILE A 212 8.72 -15.75 -36.89
N ARG A 213 9.52 -16.38 -37.75
CA ARG A 213 10.94 -16.66 -37.47
C ARG A 213 11.83 -15.43 -37.45
N THR A 214 11.46 -14.35 -38.14
CA THR A 214 12.33 -13.16 -38.28
C THR A 214 11.90 -11.99 -37.40
N GLU A 215 10.63 -11.91 -37.01
CA GLU A 215 10.09 -10.77 -36.26
C GLU A 215 9.85 -11.07 -34.78
N PHE A 216 9.69 -12.33 -34.39
CA PHE A 216 9.28 -12.72 -33.02
C PHE A 216 10.41 -13.37 -32.22
N GLY A 217 10.34 -13.24 -30.89
CA GLY A 217 11.30 -13.88 -29.98
C GLY A 217 12.77 -13.49 -30.19
N ARG A 218 13.06 -12.30 -30.74
CA ARG A 218 14.44 -11.89 -31.09
C ARG A 218 15.32 -11.61 -29.87
N PHE A 219 14.71 -11.29 -28.74
CA PHE A 219 15.35 -11.13 -27.44
C PHE A 219 14.34 -11.45 -26.32
N THR A 220 14.84 -11.68 -25.11
CA THR A 220 14.03 -12.21 -23.99
C THR A 220 12.84 -11.32 -23.62
N ARG A 221 13.01 -10.00 -23.60
CA ARG A 221 11.93 -9.04 -23.27
C ARG A 221 11.14 -8.54 -24.49
N GLN A 222 11.11 -9.28 -25.60
CA GLN A 222 10.16 -9.02 -26.66
C GLN A 222 8.80 -9.64 -26.31
N VAL A 223 7.95 -8.89 -25.60
CA VAL A 223 6.69 -9.41 -25.02
C VAL A 223 5.44 -8.84 -25.71
N SER A 224 5.54 -7.74 -26.44
CA SER A 224 4.39 -7.14 -27.13
C SER A 224 3.76 -8.04 -28.19
N GLY A 225 2.43 -8.03 -28.31
CA GLY A 225 1.69 -8.86 -29.24
C GLY A 225 1.50 -10.30 -28.77
N TYR A 226 1.04 -11.18 -29.67
CA TYR A 226 1.01 -12.62 -29.38
C TYR A 226 2.37 -13.26 -29.64
N SER A 227 2.87 -14.08 -28.70
CA SER A 227 4.17 -14.78 -28.79
C SER A 227 4.12 -15.99 -29.75
N LEU A 228 3.89 -15.71 -31.04
CA LEU A 228 3.74 -16.72 -32.10
C LEU A 228 4.97 -17.62 -32.28
N GLU A 229 6.15 -17.19 -31.85
CA GLU A 229 7.37 -17.98 -31.89
C GLU A 229 7.23 -19.30 -31.11
N HIS A 230 6.43 -19.33 -30.04
CA HIS A 230 6.23 -20.54 -29.24
C HIS A 230 5.45 -21.64 -29.98
N LEU A 231 4.69 -21.26 -31.01
CA LEU A 231 3.92 -22.21 -31.82
C LEU A 231 4.75 -22.86 -32.94
N LEU A 232 5.97 -22.41 -33.18
CA LEU A 232 6.83 -22.98 -34.22
C LEU A 232 7.16 -24.46 -33.92
N PRO A 233 7.24 -25.32 -34.95
CA PRO A 233 7.60 -26.74 -34.78
C PRO A 233 8.95 -26.93 -34.07
N GLU A 234 9.96 -26.13 -34.42
CA GLU A 234 11.29 -26.15 -33.79
C GLU A 234 11.27 -25.71 -32.32
N ASN A 235 10.23 -25.00 -31.88
CA ASN A 235 10.01 -24.59 -30.50
C ASN A 235 9.02 -25.52 -29.77
N GLY A 236 8.70 -26.67 -30.36
CA GLY A 236 7.91 -27.73 -29.72
C GLY A 236 6.39 -27.53 -29.76
N ALA A 237 5.88 -26.61 -30.59
CA ALA A 237 4.46 -26.30 -30.69
C ALA A 237 3.83 -26.08 -29.29
N ASP A 238 4.43 -25.17 -28.52
CA ASP A 238 4.10 -24.94 -27.11
C ASP A 238 2.91 -23.98 -26.96
N LEU A 239 1.73 -24.58 -26.89
CA LEU A 239 0.48 -23.84 -26.76
C LEU A 239 0.35 -23.18 -25.37
N ALA A 240 0.90 -23.79 -24.32
CA ALA A 240 0.83 -23.23 -22.98
C ALA A 240 1.63 -21.93 -22.89
N ARG A 241 2.86 -21.93 -23.43
CA ARG A 241 3.70 -20.72 -23.50
C ARG A 241 3.13 -19.65 -24.41
N PHE A 242 2.60 -20.03 -25.57
CA PHE A 242 1.94 -19.09 -26.48
C PHE A 242 0.76 -18.34 -25.83
N LEU A 243 -0.01 -19.00 -24.98
CA LEU A 243 -1.17 -18.39 -24.33
C LEU A 243 -0.81 -17.38 -23.22
N VAL A 244 0.46 -17.36 -22.79
CA VAL A 244 0.98 -16.37 -21.84
C VAL A 244 1.24 -15.05 -22.57
N GLY A 245 0.76 -13.93 -22.03
CA GLY A 245 0.82 -12.61 -22.65
C GLY A 245 -0.37 -12.28 -23.56
N THR A 246 -1.39 -13.14 -23.62
CA THR A 246 -2.57 -12.92 -24.47
C THR A 246 -3.61 -11.97 -23.86
N GLU A 247 -3.37 -11.45 -22.66
CA GLU A 247 -4.19 -10.42 -22.00
C GLU A 247 -5.68 -10.77 -21.87
N GLY A 248 -6.00 -12.07 -21.73
CA GLY A 248 -7.37 -12.56 -21.63
C GLY A 248 -8.18 -12.45 -22.92
N THR A 249 -7.54 -12.25 -24.07
CA THR A 249 -8.20 -12.11 -25.37
C THR A 249 -8.47 -13.44 -26.06
N LEU A 250 -7.80 -14.53 -25.68
CA LEU A 250 -7.93 -15.84 -26.36
C LEU A 250 -8.63 -16.92 -25.50
N GLY A 251 -8.72 -16.73 -24.19
CA GLY A 251 -9.39 -17.69 -23.32
C GLY A 251 -9.38 -17.29 -21.85
N MET A 252 -10.17 -18.02 -21.06
CA MET A 252 -10.32 -17.81 -19.61
C MET A 252 -9.63 -18.95 -18.86
N VAL A 253 -8.47 -18.68 -18.28
CA VAL A 253 -7.70 -19.65 -17.48
C VAL A 253 -8.46 -19.94 -16.19
N VAL A 254 -8.67 -21.23 -15.90
CA VAL A 254 -9.33 -21.71 -14.67
C VAL A 254 -8.38 -22.49 -13.76
N GLU A 255 -7.29 -23.03 -14.30
CA GLU A 255 -6.21 -23.68 -13.55
C GLU A 255 -4.89 -23.59 -14.32
N ALA A 256 -3.77 -23.53 -13.60
CA ALA A 256 -2.43 -23.55 -14.18
C ALA A 256 -1.51 -24.50 -13.40
N THR A 257 -0.65 -25.21 -14.11
CA THR A 257 0.52 -25.87 -13.52
C THR A 257 1.75 -25.04 -13.85
N VAL A 258 2.46 -24.60 -12.81
CA VAL A 258 3.65 -23.74 -12.93
C VAL A 258 4.88 -24.45 -12.38
N ARG A 259 6.04 -24.14 -12.97
CA ARG A 259 7.36 -24.56 -12.50
C ARG A 259 7.78 -23.71 -11.30
N LEU A 260 8.46 -24.36 -10.37
CA LEU A 260 9.12 -23.76 -9.22
C LEU A 260 10.64 -23.80 -9.42
N VAL A 261 11.31 -22.81 -8.85
CA VAL A 261 12.78 -22.67 -8.89
C VAL A 261 13.33 -22.74 -7.47
N GLU A 262 14.61 -23.09 -7.35
CA GLU A 262 15.31 -23.07 -6.06
C GLU A 262 15.48 -21.63 -5.57
N ALA A 263 15.11 -21.39 -4.31
CA ALA A 263 15.37 -20.12 -3.64
C ALA A 263 16.88 -19.99 -3.34
N PRO A 264 17.48 -18.79 -3.50
CA PRO A 264 18.88 -18.59 -3.17
C PRO A 264 19.10 -18.75 -1.67
N VAL A 265 20.17 -19.45 -1.28
CA VAL A 265 20.50 -19.70 0.14
C VAL A 265 20.99 -18.42 0.81
N ALA A 266 21.90 -17.69 0.15
CA ALA A 266 22.39 -16.40 0.61
C ALA A 266 22.53 -15.45 -0.57
N VAL A 267 22.29 -14.16 -0.32
CA VAL A 267 22.40 -13.10 -1.32
C VAL A 267 23.21 -11.91 -0.81
N ALA A 268 23.84 -11.19 -1.71
CA ALA A 268 24.49 -9.91 -1.45
C ALA A 268 24.12 -8.91 -2.54
N LEU A 269 24.08 -7.62 -2.18
CA LEU A 269 23.75 -6.55 -3.11
C LEU A 269 25.01 -5.73 -3.40
N ALA A 270 25.48 -5.74 -4.64
CA ALA A 270 26.43 -4.75 -5.14
C ALA A 270 25.66 -3.51 -5.61
N VAL A 271 25.99 -2.35 -5.05
CA VAL A 271 25.48 -1.04 -5.46
C VAL A 271 26.61 -0.35 -6.22
N LEU A 272 26.39 -0.05 -7.49
CA LEU A 272 27.40 0.48 -8.41
C LEU A 272 26.98 1.87 -8.88
N GLY A 273 27.79 2.90 -8.62
CA GLY A 273 27.51 4.30 -8.98
C GLY A 273 28.11 4.70 -10.33
N TYR A 274 27.31 5.36 -11.17
CA TYR A 274 27.68 5.87 -12.49
C TYR A 274 27.31 7.34 -12.61
N GLU A 275 27.86 8.04 -13.62
CA GLU A 275 27.55 9.45 -13.86
C GLU A 275 26.05 9.67 -14.11
N ASP A 276 25.44 8.80 -14.91
CA ASP A 276 24.03 8.86 -15.29
C ASP A 276 23.45 7.47 -15.62
N MET A 277 22.15 7.43 -15.89
CA MET A 277 21.43 6.20 -16.25
C MET A 277 21.88 5.56 -17.57
N PRO A 278 22.13 6.32 -18.67
CA PRO A 278 22.71 5.75 -19.88
C PRO A 278 24.05 5.04 -19.66
N THR A 279 24.97 5.64 -18.90
CA THR A 279 26.28 5.04 -18.61
C THR A 279 26.14 3.78 -17.75
N ALA A 280 25.22 3.79 -16.77
CA ALA A 280 24.88 2.59 -16.01
C ALA A 280 24.35 1.47 -16.92
N ALA A 281 23.50 1.78 -17.90
CA ALA A 281 22.99 0.79 -18.85
C ALA A 281 24.08 0.18 -19.75
N GLU A 282 25.09 0.94 -20.16
CA GLU A 282 26.20 0.43 -20.97
C GLU A 282 27.06 -0.58 -20.21
N ALA A 283 27.21 -0.42 -18.89
CA ALA A 283 27.96 -1.34 -18.06
C ALA A 283 27.33 -2.75 -17.98
N THR A 284 26.03 -2.89 -18.26
CA THR A 284 25.30 -4.17 -18.14
C THR A 284 25.95 -5.29 -18.95
N GLY A 285 26.48 -4.99 -20.14
CA GLY A 285 27.13 -5.97 -21.02
C GLY A 285 28.32 -6.67 -20.36
N ALA A 286 29.15 -5.92 -19.62
CA ALA A 286 30.30 -6.46 -18.89
C ALA A 286 29.90 -7.25 -17.64
N LEU A 287 28.74 -6.95 -17.05
CA LEU A 287 28.28 -7.55 -15.80
C LEU A 287 27.50 -8.86 -16.00
N ARG A 288 26.80 -9.02 -17.14
CA ARG A 288 26.01 -10.23 -17.43
C ARG A 288 26.80 -11.56 -17.36
N PRO A 289 28.07 -11.65 -17.83
CA PRO A 289 28.88 -12.87 -17.71
C PRO A 289 29.07 -13.37 -16.27
N HIS A 290 28.91 -12.53 -15.25
CA HIS A 290 28.94 -12.95 -13.84
C HIS A 290 27.68 -13.69 -13.39
N ALA A 291 26.67 -13.83 -14.27
CA ALA A 291 25.39 -14.47 -14.00
C ALA A 291 24.70 -13.97 -12.72
N PRO A 292 24.50 -12.64 -12.56
CA PRO A 292 23.80 -12.09 -11.41
C PRO A 292 22.35 -12.61 -11.34
N VAL A 293 21.80 -12.60 -10.12
CA VAL A 293 20.38 -12.95 -9.89
C VAL A 293 19.47 -11.85 -10.42
N ALA A 294 19.85 -10.59 -10.20
CA ALA A 294 19.16 -9.40 -10.68
C ALA A 294 20.16 -8.30 -11.03
N LEU A 295 19.79 -7.45 -12.00
CA LEU A 295 20.62 -6.33 -12.46
C LEU A 295 19.69 -5.15 -12.80
N GLU A 296 19.49 -4.26 -11.82
CA GLU A 296 18.46 -3.24 -11.82
C GLU A 296 19.02 -1.83 -11.88
N GLY A 297 18.46 -0.96 -12.73
CA GLY A 297 18.82 0.45 -12.81
C GLY A 297 17.92 1.32 -11.91
N ILE A 298 18.51 2.35 -11.28
CA ILE A 298 17.78 3.35 -10.50
C ILE A 298 18.38 4.77 -10.67
N ASP A 299 17.50 5.74 -10.90
CA ASP A 299 17.84 7.15 -11.15
C ASP A 299 17.96 7.96 -9.84
N ALA A 300 18.95 8.87 -9.77
CA ALA A 300 19.08 9.91 -8.74
C ALA A 300 17.81 10.70 -8.48
N ARG A 301 17.01 10.96 -9.53
CA ARG A 301 15.75 11.68 -9.38
C ARG A 301 14.72 10.91 -8.55
N LEU A 302 14.67 9.57 -8.68
CA LEU A 302 13.78 8.73 -7.87
C LEU A 302 14.25 8.71 -6.41
N VAL A 303 15.56 8.60 -6.18
CA VAL A 303 16.16 8.67 -4.84
C VAL A 303 15.87 10.01 -4.17
N GLU A 304 15.96 11.11 -4.91
CA GLU A 304 15.67 12.45 -4.39
C GLU A 304 14.21 12.59 -3.95
N VAL A 305 13.26 12.02 -4.70
CA VAL A 305 11.85 11.97 -4.28
C VAL A 305 11.68 11.22 -2.96
N VAL A 306 12.41 10.11 -2.75
CA VAL A 306 12.37 9.38 -1.47
C VAL A 306 12.92 10.24 -0.34
N ARG A 307 14.09 10.87 -0.52
CA ARG A 307 14.71 11.73 0.49
C ARG A 307 13.84 12.92 0.85
N THR A 308 13.26 13.58 -0.14
CA THR A 308 12.37 14.72 0.06
C THR A 308 11.11 14.32 0.82
N ARG A 309 10.51 13.15 0.53
CA ARG A 309 9.23 12.74 1.16
C ARG A 309 9.38 12.03 2.50
N ARG A 310 10.41 11.20 2.66
CA ARG A 310 10.60 10.32 3.83
C ARG A 310 11.77 10.73 4.71
N GLY A 311 12.49 11.79 4.33
CA GLY A 311 13.69 12.26 5.02
C GLY A 311 14.97 11.60 4.48
N PRO A 312 16.14 12.23 4.70
CA PRO A 312 17.43 11.72 4.19
C PRO A 312 17.76 10.30 4.66
N ALA A 313 17.44 9.96 5.91
CA ALA A 313 17.72 8.65 6.52
C ALA A 313 16.87 7.50 5.93
N ALA A 314 15.86 7.79 5.13
CA ALA A 314 15.03 6.77 4.49
C ALA A 314 15.74 6.04 3.33
N VAL A 315 16.85 6.60 2.85
CA VAL A 315 17.70 5.98 1.82
C VAL A 315 19.04 5.62 2.47
N PRO A 316 19.40 4.33 2.54
CA PRO A 316 20.74 3.92 2.95
C PRO A 316 21.82 4.62 2.10
N ASP A 317 23.03 4.75 2.64
CA ASP A 317 24.14 5.39 1.93
C ASP A 317 24.36 4.75 0.55
N LEU A 318 24.50 5.60 -0.46
CA LEU A 318 24.74 5.21 -1.84
C LEU A 318 26.13 5.69 -2.27
N PRO A 319 26.86 4.91 -3.07
CA PRO A 319 28.12 5.34 -3.67
C PRO A 319 27.90 6.54 -4.59
N ARG A 320 28.95 7.30 -4.87
CA ARG A 320 28.92 8.48 -5.76
C ARG A 320 28.37 8.12 -7.15
N GLY A 321 27.36 8.85 -7.60
CA GLY A 321 26.78 8.73 -8.94
C GLY A 321 25.49 9.53 -9.13
N GLY A 322 25.05 9.67 -10.38
CA GLY A 322 23.74 10.17 -10.81
C GLY A 322 22.81 9.08 -11.38
N GLY A 323 23.33 7.86 -11.56
CA GLY A 323 22.56 6.64 -11.80
C GLY A 323 23.25 5.45 -11.13
N TRP A 324 22.47 4.46 -10.68
CA TRP A 324 23.03 3.28 -10.03
C TRP A 324 22.54 1.98 -10.65
N LEU A 325 23.40 0.96 -10.58
CA LEU A 325 23.01 -0.43 -10.73
C LEU A 325 22.94 -1.10 -9.36
N PHE A 326 21.81 -1.74 -9.09
CA PHE A 326 21.60 -2.65 -7.97
C PHE A 326 21.72 -4.07 -8.50
N VAL A 327 22.79 -4.76 -8.13
CA VAL A 327 23.14 -6.08 -8.66
C VAL A 327 23.13 -7.10 -7.54
N GLU A 328 22.20 -8.05 -7.58
CA GLU A 328 22.11 -9.11 -6.58
C GLU A 328 22.89 -10.34 -7.04
N THR A 329 23.80 -10.80 -6.19
CA THR A 329 24.55 -12.03 -6.36
C THR A 329 24.10 -13.07 -5.33
N ALA A 330 24.29 -14.35 -5.64
CA ALA A 330 23.96 -15.45 -4.74
C ALA A 330 25.18 -16.36 -4.49
N GLY A 331 25.14 -17.08 -3.37
CA GLY A 331 26.13 -18.10 -3.00
C GLY A 331 25.50 -19.16 -2.10
N ALA A 332 26.20 -20.28 -1.90
CA ALA A 332 25.79 -21.29 -0.94
C ALA A 332 25.98 -20.79 0.51
N THR A 333 26.86 -19.80 0.68
CA THR A 333 27.07 -19.08 1.95
C THR A 333 27.02 -17.56 1.73
N GLN A 334 26.82 -16.81 2.82
CA GLN A 334 26.85 -15.34 2.77
C GLN A 334 28.22 -14.80 2.31
N ALA A 335 29.31 -15.46 2.69
CA ALA A 335 30.66 -15.09 2.27
C ALA A 335 30.83 -15.25 0.76
N GLU A 336 30.37 -16.37 0.19
CA GLU A 336 30.41 -16.59 -1.26
C GLU A 336 29.58 -15.57 -2.04
N ALA A 337 28.39 -15.22 -1.54
CA ALA A 337 27.55 -14.20 -2.18
C ALA A 337 28.26 -12.83 -2.19
N VAL A 338 28.88 -12.44 -1.07
CA VAL A 338 29.67 -11.20 -0.95
C VAL A 338 30.90 -11.22 -1.86
N ASP A 339 31.61 -12.33 -1.95
CA ASP A 339 32.78 -12.44 -2.81
C ASP A 339 32.40 -12.39 -4.30
N ALA A 340 31.24 -12.96 -4.66
CA ALA A 340 30.67 -12.79 -6.00
C ALA A 340 30.34 -11.33 -6.31
N ALA A 341 29.74 -10.61 -5.36
CA ALA A 341 29.46 -9.17 -5.50
C ALA A 341 30.73 -8.34 -5.66
N ARG A 342 31.80 -8.66 -4.91
CA ARG A 342 33.11 -7.97 -5.01
C ARG A 342 33.78 -8.21 -6.36
N ARG A 343 33.78 -9.45 -6.87
CA ARG A 343 34.33 -9.75 -8.21
C ARG A 343 33.58 -8.98 -9.29
N LEU A 344 32.24 -8.99 -9.21
CA LEU A 344 31.40 -8.24 -10.14
C LEU A 344 31.68 -6.74 -10.09
N ALA A 345 31.83 -6.17 -8.89
CA ALA A 345 32.14 -4.74 -8.73
C ALA A 345 33.51 -4.35 -9.30
N ALA A 346 34.48 -5.27 -9.33
CA ALA A 346 35.80 -5.02 -9.93
C ALA A 346 35.74 -4.85 -11.45
N ASP A 347 34.80 -5.53 -12.11
CA ASP A 347 34.61 -5.49 -13.57
C ASP A 347 33.56 -4.45 -14.01
N ALA A 348 33.01 -3.67 -13.08
CA ALA A 348 31.86 -2.80 -13.30
C ALA A 348 32.14 -1.47 -14.01
N GLY A 349 33.40 -1.01 -14.03
CA GLY A 349 33.76 0.31 -14.57
C GLY A 349 33.01 1.48 -13.91
N CYS A 350 32.57 1.31 -12.66
CA CYS A 350 31.78 2.31 -11.93
C CYS A 350 32.67 3.38 -11.27
N LEU A 351 32.07 4.53 -10.92
CA LEU A 351 32.73 5.62 -10.19
C LEU A 351 33.10 5.24 -8.76
N GLU A 352 32.21 4.47 -8.13
CA GLU A 352 32.32 3.96 -6.76
C GLU A 352 31.34 2.78 -6.61
N SER A 353 31.65 1.84 -5.71
CA SER A 353 30.77 0.72 -5.40
C SER A 353 30.70 0.43 -3.90
N ALA A 354 29.59 -0.19 -3.49
CA ALA A 354 29.39 -0.72 -2.15
C ALA A 354 28.80 -2.13 -2.22
N VAL A 355 29.22 -3.01 -1.31
CA VAL A 355 28.59 -4.33 -1.12
C VAL A 355 27.81 -4.31 0.19
N VAL A 356 26.50 -4.51 0.08
CA VAL A 356 25.54 -4.33 1.17
C VAL A 356 24.80 -5.64 1.42
N THR A 357 24.53 -5.94 2.69
CA THR A 357 23.77 -7.12 3.11
C THR A 357 22.73 -6.74 4.18
N GLY A 358 21.88 -7.70 4.57
CA GLY A 358 21.00 -7.52 5.73
C GLY A 358 19.96 -6.40 5.57
N PRO A 359 19.66 -5.64 6.64
CA PRO A 359 18.61 -4.60 6.64
C PRO A 359 18.81 -3.51 5.57
N ALA A 360 20.04 -3.05 5.36
CA ALA A 360 20.33 -1.99 4.40
C ALA A 360 20.06 -2.45 2.95
N ALA A 361 20.45 -3.68 2.59
CA ALA A 361 20.15 -4.26 1.28
C ALA A 361 18.63 -4.41 1.06
N ARG A 362 17.88 -4.85 2.08
CA ARG A 362 16.41 -4.92 2.01
C ARG A 362 15.75 -3.56 1.81
N ALA A 363 16.26 -2.52 2.47
CA ALA A 363 15.74 -1.16 2.32
C ALA A 363 15.97 -0.62 0.91
N LEU A 364 17.16 -0.83 0.33
CA LEU A 364 17.46 -0.47 -1.06
C LEU A 364 16.58 -1.24 -2.06
N TRP A 365 16.42 -2.55 -1.87
CA TRP A 365 15.52 -3.36 -2.68
C TRP A 365 14.07 -2.87 -2.62
N ARG A 366 13.59 -2.51 -1.42
CA ARG A 366 12.25 -1.97 -1.24
C ARG A 366 12.06 -0.65 -1.97
N ILE A 367 13.06 0.23 -2.00
CA ILE A 367 13.01 1.48 -2.80
C ILE A 367 12.87 1.14 -4.30
N ARG A 368 13.67 0.19 -4.81
CA ARG A 368 13.57 -0.25 -6.22
C ARG A 368 12.20 -0.88 -6.53
N GLU A 369 11.69 -1.73 -5.64
CA GLU A 369 10.40 -2.41 -5.81
C GLU A 369 9.22 -1.42 -5.76
N ASP A 370 9.24 -0.46 -4.83
CA ASP A 370 8.20 0.57 -4.68
C ASP A 370 8.32 1.71 -5.71
N GLY A 371 9.32 1.68 -6.61
CA GLY A 371 9.62 2.73 -7.59
C GLY A 371 8.42 3.20 -8.40
N ALA A 372 7.52 2.27 -8.76
CA ALA A 372 6.25 2.57 -9.42
C ALA A 372 5.36 3.56 -8.67
N GLY A 373 5.26 3.46 -7.34
CA GLY A 373 4.45 4.38 -6.56
C GLY A 373 5.25 5.59 -6.04
N LEU A 374 6.54 5.41 -5.74
CA LEU A 374 7.44 6.50 -5.34
C LEU A 374 7.57 7.54 -6.47
N GLY A 375 7.70 7.07 -7.70
CA GLY A 375 7.76 7.90 -8.91
C GLY A 375 6.44 8.56 -9.31
N GLY A 376 5.35 8.42 -8.55
CA GLY A 376 4.05 9.04 -8.85
C GLY A 376 4.05 10.58 -8.78
N ARG A 377 5.16 11.21 -8.36
CA ARG A 377 5.39 12.64 -8.56
C ARG A 377 6.85 12.92 -8.84
N THR A 378 7.13 13.97 -9.60
CA THR A 378 8.47 14.47 -9.89
C THR A 378 9.12 15.11 -8.65
N PRO A 379 10.45 15.37 -8.66
CA PRO A 379 11.10 16.15 -7.62
C PRO A 379 10.48 17.55 -7.43
N ALA A 380 9.98 18.17 -8.51
CA ALA A 380 9.23 19.43 -8.45
C ALA A 380 7.81 19.28 -7.88
N GLY A 381 7.40 18.06 -7.52
CA GLY A 381 6.10 17.76 -6.96
C GLY A 381 4.97 17.64 -7.98
N ALA A 382 5.23 17.62 -9.29
CA ALA A 382 4.18 17.43 -10.29
C ALA A 382 3.70 15.96 -10.34
N PRO A 383 2.39 15.68 -10.52
CA PRO A 383 1.91 14.31 -10.71
C PRO A 383 2.57 13.64 -11.93
N ALA A 384 3.00 12.38 -11.76
CA ALA A 384 3.59 11.57 -12.82
C ALA A 384 2.85 10.24 -12.96
N TRP A 385 2.71 9.77 -14.20
CA TRP A 385 1.69 8.81 -14.60
C TRP A 385 2.26 7.59 -15.33
N PRO A 386 1.49 6.47 -15.34
CA PRO A 386 1.72 5.36 -16.25
C PRO A 386 1.58 5.71 -17.73
N GLY A 387 1.86 4.76 -18.61
CA GLY A 387 1.58 4.84 -20.04
C GLY A 387 2.71 4.25 -20.87
N TRP A 388 3.79 5.03 -21.02
CA TRP A 388 4.94 4.64 -21.83
C TRP A 388 5.85 3.59 -21.17
N GLU A 389 6.08 3.69 -19.87
CA GLU A 389 6.95 2.82 -19.06
C GLU A 389 6.91 1.35 -19.45
N ASP A 390 8.06 0.65 -19.58
CA ASP A 390 8.21 -0.76 -20.02
C ASP A 390 8.67 -0.96 -21.46
N ALA A 391 9.26 0.07 -22.06
CA ALA A 391 9.99 -0.12 -23.29
C ALA A 391 11.18 -1.07 -23.06
N ALA A 392 11.31 -2.06 -23.94
CA ALA A 392 12.43 -2.99 -23.92
C ALA A 392 13.18 -2.97 -25.25
N VAL A 393 14.50 -2.95 -25.19
CA VAL A 393 15.40 -3.06 -26.35
C VAL A 393 16.38 -4.20 -26.12
N PRO A 394 17.04 -4.74 -27.16
CA PRO A 394 18.16 -5.64 -26.94
C PRO A 394 19.14 -5.04 -25.91
N PRO A 395 19.59 -5.78 -24.88
CA PRO A 395 20.33 -5.17 -23.76
C PRO A 395 21.56 -4.35 -24.18
N ASP A 396 22.27 -4.79 -25.22
CA ASP A 396 23.44 -4.08 -25.76
C ASP A 396 23.11 -2.73 -26.45
N ARG A 397 21.81 -2.42 -26.65
CA ARG A 397 21.32 -1.15 -27.19
C ARG A 397 20.76 -0.23 -26.10
N LEU A 398 20.62 -0.70 -24.84
CA LEU A 398 19.93 0.03 -23.79
C LEU A 398 20.55 1.41 -23.51
N GLY A 399 21.87 1.50 -23.41
CA GLY A 399 22.55 2.78 -23.17
C GLY A 399 22.25 3.84 -24.23
N THR A 400 22.37 3.48 -25.51
CA THR A 400 22.04 4.38 -26.64
C THR A 400 20.56 4.76 -26.64
N TYR A 401 19.67 3.80 -26.41
CA TYR A 401 18.23 4.07 -26.31
C TYR A 401 17.92 5.07 -25.19
N LEU A 402 18.52 4.93 -24.00
CA LEU A 402 18.27 5.84 -22.89
C LEU A 402 18.75 7.27 -23.17
N ARG A 403 19.84 7.47 -23.91
CA ARG A 403 20.27 8.82 -24.34
C ARG A 403 19.25 9.49 -25.25
N GLU A 404 18.79 8.76 -26.27
CA GLU A 404 17.78 9.27 -27.20
C GLU A 404 16.42 9.46 -26.51
N PHE A 405 16.07 8.59 -25.56
CA PHE A 405 14.85 8.72 -24.77
C PHE A 405 14.89 9.94 -23.85
N ALA A 406 16.03 10.22 -23.22
CA ALA A 406 16.22 11.45 -22.45
C ALA A 406 16.09 12.71 -23.33
N ALA A 407 16.63 12.68 -24.56
CA ALA A 407 16.44 13.77 -25.52
C ALA A 407 14.97 13.94 -25.93
N LEU A 408 14.24 12.84 -26.13
CA LEU A 408 12.81 12.88 -26.44
C LEU A 408 11.97 13.48 -25.30
N LEU A 409 12.27 13.12 -24.05
CA LEU A 409 11.64 13.75 -22.87
C LEU A 409 11.88 15.26 -22.87
N ALA A 410 13.12 15.70 -23.13
CA ALA A 410 13.46 17.12 -23.19
C ALA A 410 12.74 17.86 -24.32
N GLU A 411 12.65 17.27 -25.53
CA GLU A 411 11.93 17.83 -26.68
C GLU A 411 10.45 18.09 -26.35
N HIS A 412 9.81 17.13 -25.66
CA HIS A 412 8.41 17.26 -25.22
C HIS A 412 8.25 18.06 -23.92
N ARG A 413 9.35 18.49 -23.29
CA ARG A 413 9.38 19.19 -21.98
C ARG A 413 8.70 18.39 -20.87
N LEU A 414 9.04 17.10 -20.80
CA LEU A 414 8.55 16.15 -19.82
C LEU A 414 9.67 15.71 -18.90
N ASP A 415 9.33 15.46 -17.65
CA ASP A 415 10.18 14.81 -16.67
C ASP A 415 9.86 13.32 -16.60
N GLY A 416 10.90 12.48 -16.66
CA GLY A 416 10.79 11.03 -16.51
C GLY A 416 11.62 10.52 -15.35
N LEU A 417 11.00 9.80 -14.40
CA LEU A 417 11.72 9.13 -13.30
C LEU A 417 11.98 7.68 -13.69
N MET A 418 13.24 7.38 -14.02
CA MET A 418 13.62 6.10 -14.59
C MET A 418 14.03 5.06 -13.54
N TYR A 419 13.65 3.82 -13.78
CA TYR A 419 14.12 2.63 -13.05
C TYR A 419 13.84 1.41 -13.94
N GLY A 420 14.49 0.26 -13.74
CA GLY A 420 14.17 -0.88 -14.61
C GLY A 420 15.10 -2.07 -14.52
N HIS A 421 14.79 -3.07 -15.35
CA HIS A 421 15.49 -4.34 -15.48
C HIS A 421 16.59 -4.22 -16.52
N PHE A 422 17.67 -3.53 -16.16
CA PHE A 422 18.72 -3.11 -17.08
C PHE A 422 19.44 -4.30 -17.73
N GLY A 423 19.68 -5.39 -16.98
CA GLY A 423 20.31 -6.58 -17.55
C GLY A 423 19.44 -7.32 -18.59
N ASP A 424 18.14 -7.06 -18.58
CA ASP A 424 17.15 -7.56 -19.54
C ASP A 424 16.81 -6.54 -20.64
N GLY A 425 17.41 -5.34 -20.62
CA GLY A 425 17.15 -4.30 -21.61
C GLY A 425 15.81 -3.60 -21.46
N CYS A 426 15.14 -3.71 -20.31
CA CYS A 426 13.81 -3.12 -20.06
C CYS A 426 13.88 -1.93 -19.09
N VAL A 427 13.23 -0.82 -19.44
CA VAL A 427 13.17 0.41 -18.63
C VAL A 427 11.74 0.87 -18.36
N HIS A 428 11.51 1.28 -17.13
CA HIS A 428 10.30 1.91 -16.64
C HIS A 428 10.54 3.40 -16.41
N ALA A 429 9.53 4.23 -16.68
CA ALA A 429 9.61 5.67 -16.49
C ALA A 429 8.25 6.25 -16.06
N ARG A 430 8.17 6.89 -14.91
CA ARG A 430 6.99 7.69 -14.54
C ARG A 430 7.13 9.08 -15.14
N ILE A 431 6.15 9.49 -15.94
CA ILE A 431 6.24 10.71 -16.74
C ILE A 431 5.15 11.70 -16.34
N ASP A 432 5.48 12.97 -16.19
CA ASP A 432 4.57 14.05 -15.79
C ASP A 432 3.66 14.55 -16.91
N PHE A 433 3.02 13.60 -17.62
CA PHE A 433 2.08 13.90 -18.70
C PHE A 433 1.06 14.95 -18.25
N PRO A 434 0.78 15.97 -19.09
CA PRO A 434 -0.04 17.11 -18.73
C PRO A 434 -1.54 16.79 -18.78
N PHE A 435 -1.99 15.76 -18.05
CA PHE A 435 -3.39 15.32 -17.94
C PHE A 435 -4.27 16.28 -17.12
N ALA A 436 -4.07 17.59 -17.24
CA ALA A 436 -4.94 18.53 -16.56
C ALA A 436 -6.40 18.33 -16.99
N TYR A 437 -7.30 18.41 -16.01
CA TYR A 437 -8.73 18.20 -16.18
C TYR A 437 -9.30 19.00 -17.36
N GLY A 438 -10.04 18.33 -18.26
CA GLY A 438 -10.64 18.96 -19.43
C GLY A 438 -9.66 19.49 -20.49
N ARG A 439 -8.37 19.15 -20.42
CA ARG A 439 -7.41 19.44 -21.49
C ARG A 439 -7.34 18.33 -22.54
N ASP A 440 -6.91 18.73 -23.73
CA ASP A 440 -6.66 17.85 -24.87
C ASP A 440 -5.56 16.82 -24.54
N PRO A 441 -5.81 15.50 -24.66
CA PRO A 441 -4.81 14.47 -24.44
C PRO A 441 -3.78 14.37 -25.59
N LYS A 442 -3.87 15.19 -26.63
CA LYS A 442 -2.95 15.17 -27.78
C LYS A 442 -1.45 15.16 -27.43
N PRO A 443 -0.92 15.93 -26.45
CA PRO A 443 0.50 15.86 -26.10
C PRO A 443 0.94 14.48 -25.60
N PHE A 444 0.06 13.76 -24.89
CA PHE A 444 0.31 12.37 -24.49
C PHE A 444 0.38 11.46 -25.71
N ARG A 445 -0.56 11.59 -26.66
CA ARG A 445 -0.55 10.85 -27.93
C ARG A 445 0.73 11.06 -28.72
N GLU A 446 1.11 12.32 -28.93
CA GLU A 446 2.29 12.70 -29.70
C GLU A 446 3.55 12.07 -29.10
N PHE A 447 3.70 12.10 -27.77
CA PHE A 447 4.82 11.44 -27.09
C PHE A 447 4.78 9.91 -27.22
N MET A 448 3.64 9.27 -26.99
CA MET A 448 3.51 7.81 -27.06
C MET A 448 3.88 7.27 -28.45
N VAL A 449 3.46 7.97 -29.51
CA VAL A 449 3.82 7.63 -30.91
C VAL A 449 5.31 7.83 -31.16
N ALA A 450 5.89 8.95 -30.73
CA ALA A 450 7.32 9.22 -30.90
C ALA A 450 8.18 8.19 -30.13
N GLY A 451 7.75 7.80 -28.93
CA GLY A 451 8.37 6.74 -28.15
C GLY A 451 8.34 5.39 -28.87
N ALA A 452 7.20 5.00 -29.45
CA ALA A 452 7.05 3.74 -30.18
C ALA A 452 7.99 3.69 -31.38
N GLN A 453 8.09 4.78 -32.14
CA GLN A 453 9.03 4.90 -33.25
C GLN A 453 10.48 4.81 -32.79
N LEU A 454 10.82 5.44 -31.66
CA LEU A 454 12.16 5.37 -31.08
C LEU A 454 12.53 3.93 -30.72
N VAL A 455 11.69 3.21 -29.97
CA VAL A 455 11.94 1.81 -29.58
C VAL A 455 12.08 0.91 -30.81
N ALA A 456 11.21 1.09 -31.82
CA ALA A 456 11.28 0.31 -33.04
C ALA A 456 12.61 0.50 -33.80
N ARG A 457 13.17 1.72 -33.85
CA ARG A 457 14.50 1.98 -34.45
C ARG A 457 15.63 1.23 -33.75
N HIS A 458 15.50 0.98 -32.45
CA HIS A 458 16.45 0.18 -31.67
C HIS A 458 16.16 -1.34 -31.74
N GLY A 459 15.20 -1.76 -32.56
CA GLY A 459 14.79 -3.17 -32.68
C GLY A 459 14.04 -3.69 -31.46
N GLY A 460 13.46 -2.80 -30.65
CA GLY A 460 12.83 -3.13 -29.38
C GLY A 460 11.34 -3.48 -29.46
N SER A 461 10.75 -3.58 -28.28
CA SER A 461 9.36 -3.92 -27.96
C SER A 461 8.75 -2.80 -27.13
N VAL A 462 7.53 -2.37 -27.46
CA VAL A 462 6.84 -1.29 -26.72
C VAL A 462 6.43 -1.72 -25.30
N SER A 463 6.35 -3.02 -25.04
CA SER A 463 6.24 -3.63 -23.71
C SER A 463 7.26 -4.75 -23.52
N GLY A 464 7.88 -4.80 -22.34
CA GLY A 464 8.79 -5.84 -21.90
C GLY A 464 8.24 -6.77 -20.81
N GLU A 465 7.19 -6.37 -20.06
CA GLU A 465 6.61 -7.18 -18.98
C GLU A 465 5.18 -6.83 -18.54
N HIS A 466 4.66 -5.66 -18.88
CA HIS A 466 3.38 -5.15 -18.37
C HIS A 466 2.17 -5.50 -19.25
N GLY A 467 2.41 -6.05 -20.45
CA GLY A 467 1.41 -6.16 -21.51
C GLY A 467 1.28 -4.86 -22.32
N ASP A 468 0.53 -4.91 -23.41
CA ASP A 468 0.29 -3.76 -24.27
C ASP A 468 -1.00 -3.03 -23.89
N GLY A 469 -2.07 -3.78 -23.65
CA GLY A 469 -3.38 -3.27 -23.29
C GLY A 469 -3.89 -2.13 -24.18
N ARG A 470 -4.59 -1.18 -23.56
CA ARG A 470 -5.05 0.07 -24.18
C ARG A 470 -3.93 1.09 -24.33
N ALA A 471 -2.88 0.97 -23.52
CA ALA A 471 -1.74 1.88 -23.54
C ALA A 471 -0.92 1.77 -24.83
N ARG A 472 -0.76 0.55 -25.36
CA ARG A 472 0.22 0.26 -26.40
C ARG A 472 -0.28 -0.63 -27.53
N GLY A 473 -1.48 -1.22 -27.42
CA GLY A 473 -2.03 -2.06 -28.50
C GLY A 473 -2.08 -1.34 -29.86
N GLU A 474 -2.45 -0.06 -29.88
CA GLU A 474 -2.44 0.77 -31.10
C GLU A 474 -1.02 0.98 -31.69
N LEU A 475 0.03 0.86 -30.85
CA LEU A 475 1.42 1.14 -31.22
C LEU A 475 2.14 -0.08 -31.82
N LEU A 476 1.53 -1.27 -31.81
CA LEU A 476 2.12 -2.50 -32.33
C LEU A 476 2.52 -2.40 -33.81
N GLY A 477 1.80 -1.58 -34.59
CA GLY A 477 2.11 -1.33 -36.01
C GLY A 477 3.44 -0.62 -36.27
N TYR A 478 4.10 -0.06 -35.24
CA TYR A 478 5.45 0.51 -35.37
C TYR A 478 6.56 -0.54 -35.24
N MET A 479 6.29 -1.68 -34.61
CA MET A 479 7.30 -2.73 -34.39
C MET A 479 7.10 -3.98 -35.26
N TYR A 480 5.86 -4.26 -35.68
CA TYR A 480 5.50 -5.44 -36.47
C TYR A 480 5.11 -5.08 -37.90
N SER A 481 5.42 -5.98 -38.84
CA SER A 481 4.95 -5.86 -40.21
C SER A 481 3.42 -6.00 -40.31
N PRO A 482 2.78 -5.48 -41.38
CA PRO A 482 1.36 -5.71 -41.61
C PRO A 482 0.95 -7.19 -41.64
N ALA A 483 1.85 -8.09 -42.08
CA ALA A 483 1.63 -9.53 -42.08
C ALA A 483 1.57 -10.10 -40.66
N ALA A 484 2.50 -9.70 -39.79
CA ALA A 484 2.49 -10.08 -38.37
C ALA A 484 1.23 -9.57 -37.65
N ILE A 485 0.81 -8.33 -37.90
CA ILE A 485 -0.45 -7.78 -37.35
C ILE A 485 -1.67 -8.56 -37.86
N ALA A 486 -1.70 -8.93 -39.15
CA ALA A 486 -2.78 -9.76 -39.69
C ALA A 486 -2.81 -11.17 -39.08
N ALA A 487 -1.64 -11.74 -38.77
CA ALA A 487 -1.54 -13.03 -38.08
C ALA A 487 -2.14 -12.96 -36.66
N PHE A 488 -1.97 -11.85 -35.93
CA PHE A 488 -2.65 -11.65 -34.66
C PHE A 488 -4.17 -11.66 -34.79
N GLY A 489 -4.69 -10.95 -35.80
CA GLY A 489 -6.13 -10.96 -36.11
C GLY A 489 -6.65 -12.37 -36.44
N ALA A 490 -5.91 -13.13 -37.24
CA ALA A 490 -6.28 -14.51 -37.59
C ALA A 490 -6.30 -15.44 -36.38
N VAL A 491 -5.31 -15.32 -35.48
CA VAL A 491 -5.26 -16.05 -34.21
C VAL A 491 -6.45 -15.69 -33.32
N LYS A 492 -6.73 -14.38 -33.15
CA LYS A 492 -7.87 -13.92 -32.35
C LYS A 492 -9.18 -14.50 -32.87
N HIS A 493 -9.40 -14.47 -34.19
CA HIS A 493 -10.60 -15.02 -34.81
C HIS A 493 -10.72 -16.54 -34.66
N ALA A 494 -9.60 -17.27 -34.62
CA ALA A 494 -9.61 -18.71 -34.38
C ALA A 494 -10.12 -19.07 -32.96
N PHE A 495 -9.75 -18.28 -31.95
CA PHE A 495 -10.18 -18.49 -30.56
C PHE A 495 -11.53 -17.86 -30.22
N ASP A 496 -11.83 -16.71 -30.81
CA ASP A 496 -12.94 -15.84 -30.43
C ASP A 496 -13.52 -15.11 -31.65
N PRO A 497 -14.26 -15.82 -32.52
CA PRO A 497 -14.79 -15.28 -33.77
C PRO A 497 -15.80 -14.14 -33.54
N ASP A 498 -16.48 -14.14 -32.40
CA ASP A 498 -17.49 -13.13 -32.02
C ASP A 498 -16.88 -11.94 -31.25
N ASN A 499 -15.56 -11.96 -31.00
CA ASN A 499 -14.82 -10.93 -30.26
C ASN A 499 -15.40 -10.60 -28.87
N VAL A 500 -15.79 -11.64 -28.13
CA VAL A 500 -16.39 -11.54 -26.78
C VAL A 500 -15.32 -11.32 -25.71
N LEU A 501 -14.14 -11.92 -25.84
CA LEU A 501 -13.08 -11.91 -24.83
C LEU A 501 -12.19 -10.66 -24.97
N ASN A 502 -12.26 -9.79 -23.98
CA ASN A 502 -11.48 -8.57 -23.80
C ASN A 502 -11.28 -7.73 -25.08
N PRO A 503 -12.35 -7.31 -25.77
CA PRO A 503 -12.25 -6.63 -27.06
C PRO A 503 -11.52 -5.28 -26.97
N GLY A 504 -10.86 -4.94 -28.08
CA GLY A 504 -10.09 -3.70 -28.20
C GLY A 504 -8.77 -3.71 -27.45
N ILE A 505 -8.25 -4.91 -27.15
CA ILE A 505 -6.92 -5.19 -26.57
C ILE A 505 -6.16 -6.06 -27.57
N LEU A 506 -4.90 -5.69 -27.87
CA LEU A 506 -4.00 -6.31 -28.87
C LEU A 506 -4.51 -6.29 -30.32
N VAL A 507 -5.70 -6.84 -30.57
CA VAL A 507 -6.38 -6.87 -31.87
C VAL A 507 -7.52 -5.85 -31.87
N ASP A 508 -7.65 -5.15 -33.01
CA ASP A 508 -8.58 -4.02 -33.20
C ASP A 508 -8.54 -3.03 -32.01
N PRO A 509 -7.33 -2.56 -31.62
CA PRO A 509 -7.15 -1.80 -30.40
C PRO A 509 -7.97 -0.51 -30.42
N ARG A 510 -8.56 -0.17 -29.27
CA ARG A 510 -9.14 1.18 -29.10
C ARG A 510 -8.02 2.23 -29.14
N PRO A 511 -8.31 3.46 -29.61
CA PRO A 511 -7.33 4.54 -29.56
C PRO A 511 -6.79 4.76 -28.14
N LEU A 512 -5.46 4.88 -27.99
CA LEU A 512 -4.77 4.91 -26.70
C LEU A 512 -5.13 6.11 -25.82
N ASP A 513 -5.81 7.13 -26.33
CA ASP A 513 -6.29 8.29 -25.57
C ASP A 513 -7.81 8.36 -25.38
N ALA A 514 -8.57 7.39 -25.91
CA ALA A 514 -10.04 7.44 -25.89
C ALA A 514 -10.62 7.42 -24.47
N ASP A 515 -10.04 6.61 -23.59
CA ASP A 515 -10.63 6.25 -22.29
C ASP A 515 -9.79 6.75 -21.09
N LEU A 516 -9.02 7.83 -21.25
CA LEU A 516 -8.17 8.37 -20.19
C LEU A 516 -9.00 8.92 -19.00
N ARG A 517 -8.68 8.50 -17.78
CA ARG A 517 -9.39 8.78 -16.53
C ARG A 517 -9.32 10.26 -16.12
N VAL A 518 -8.11 10.80 -16.03
CA VAL A 518 -7.88 12.13 -15.41
C VAL A 518 -8.51 13.25 -16.23
N PRO A 519 -8.42 13.29 -17.57
CA PRO A 519 -9.09 14.32 -18.37
C PRO A 519 -10.61 14.37 -18.18
N GLN A 520 -11.25 13.25 -17.79
CA GLN A 520 -12.70 13.17 -17.54
C GLN A 520 -13.13 13.71 -16.16
N ALA A 521 -12.21 13.98 -15.24
CA ALA A 521 -12.53 14.46 -13.89
C ALA A 521 -12.68 15.99 -13.83
N ARG A 522 -13.32 16.49 -12.75
CA ARG A 522 -13.51 17.92 -12.47
C ARG A 522 -12.73 18.33 -11.23
N PRO A 523 -12.10 19.52 -11.20
CA PRO A 523 -11.37 19.99 -10.02
C PRO A 523 -12.32 20.26 -8.83
N LEU A 524 -11.86 19.94 -7.63
CA LEU A 524 -12.60 20.09 -6.38
C LEU A 524 -11.76 20.98 -5.46
N ARG A 525 -11.99 22.30 -5.50
CA ARG A 525 -11.16 23.31 -4.82
C ARG A 525 -11.93 24.23 -3.89
N ARG A 526 -13.27 24.22 -3.95
CA ARG A 526 -14.12 25.20 -3.26
C ARG A 526 -14.86 24.55 -2.10
N GLY A 527 -14.94 25.28 -0.98
CA GLY A 527 -15.72 24.88 0.19
C GLY A 527 -15.17 23.67 0.94
N LEU A 528 -13.90 23.29 0.68
CA LEU A 528 -13.18 22.24 1.38
C LEU A 528 -12.86 22.65 2.83
N ALA A 529 -12.73 21.66 3.71
CA ALA A 529 -12.29 21.90 5.07
C ALA A 529 -10.76 21.84 5.21
N PHE A 530 -10.12 20.86 4.58
CA PHE A 530 -8.67 20.75 4.56
C PHE A 530 -8.04 21.60 3.44
N ALA A 531 -6.79 22.01 3.66
CA ALA A 531 -6.06 22.87 2.74
C ALA A 531 -5.42 22.14 1.55
N TYR A 532 -5.15 20.83 1.67
CA TYR A 532 -4.44 20.02 0.66
C TYR A 532 -3.17 20.70 0.10
N PRO A 533 -2.23 21.12 0.97
CA PRO A 533 -1.09 21.96 0.55
C PRO A 533 -0.19 21.27 -0.47
N GLU A 534 0.00 19.97 -0.34
CA GLU A 534 0.81 19.15 -1.25
C GLU A 534 0.12 18.88 -2.61
N ASP A 535 -1.16 19.24 -2.77
CA ASP A 535 -1.96 19.02 -3.99
C ASP A 535 -2.51 20.32 -4.57
N GLY A 536 -1.90 21.46 -4.21
CA GLY A 536 -2.28 22.78 -4.73
C GLY A 536 -3.71 23.20 -4.34
N GLY A 537 -4.22 22.72 -3.20
CA GLY A 537 -5.58 22.99 -2.76
C GLY A 537 -6.68 22.27 -3.54
N ASP A 538 -6.33 21.21 -4.28
CA ASP A 538 -7.25 20.43 -5.11
C ASP A 538 -7.41 19.01 -4.59
N LEU A 539 -8.58 18.71 -4.01
CA LEU A 539 -8.92 17.36 -3.57
C LEU A 539 -8.92 16.38 -4.75
N THR A 540 -9.22 16.81 -5.97
CA THR A 540 -9.21 15.88 -7.12
C THR A 540 -7.81 15.38 -7.40
N THR A 541 -6.80 16.25 -7.28
CA THR A 541 -5.39 15.88 -7.42
C THR A 541 -4.99 14.92 -6.30
N ALA A 542 -5.40 15.19 -5.06
CA ALA A 542 -5.16 14.32 -3.92
C ALA A 542 -5.78 12.91 -4.14
N LEU A 543 -7.03 12.83 -4.60
CA LEU A 543 -7.71 11.57 -4.90
C LEU A 543 -7.00 10.75 -5.99
N HIS A 544 -6.37 11.41 -6.96
CA HIS A 544 -5.64 10.75 -8.04
C HIS A 544 -4.19 10.38 -7.70
N ARG A 545 -3.70 10.67 -6.48
CA ARG A 545 -2.47 10.03 -5.96
C ARG A 545 -2.58 8.51 -6.02
N CYS A 546 -3.78 7.96 -5.78
CA CYS A 546 -4.01 6.53 -5.93
C CYS A 546 -4.00 6.13 -7.41
N VAL A 547 -2.84 5.66 -7.88
CA VAL A 547 -2.68 5.15 -9.25
C VAL A 547 -3.31 3.77 -9.43
N GLY A 548 -3.44 2.96 -8.36
CA GLY A 548 -4.13 1.66 -8.38
C GLY A 548 -3.26 0.42 -8.16
N MET A 549 -2.00 0.59 -7.75
CA MET A 549 -1.01 -0.49 -7.55
C MET A 549 -1.40 -1.60 -6.56
N GLY A 550 -2.48 -1.43 -5.80
CA GLY A 550 -3.04 -2.48 -4.94
C GLY A 550 -2.22 -2.82 -3.68
N ARG A 551 -1.26 -1.98 -3.24
CA ARG A 551 -0.48 -2.24 -2.00
C ARG A 551 -1.37 -2.46 -0.78
N CYS A 552 -2.52 -1.78 -0.74
CA CYS A 552 -3.53 -1.93 0.31
C CYS A 552 -4.24 -3.30 0.33
N ARG A 553 -3.95 -4.18 -0.63
CA ARG A 553 -4.45 -5.56 -0.67
C ARG A 553 -3.44 -6.59 -0.18
N ALA A 554 -2.18 -6.21 -0.01
CA ALA A 554 -1.15 -7.08 0.51
C ALA A 554 -1.19 -7.08 2.04
N ASP A 555 -0.88 -8.22 2.65
CA ASP A 555 -0.60 -8.29 4.07
C ASP A 555 0.84 -7.84 4.33
N ASN A 556 0.99 -6.69 4.98
CA ASN A 556 2.28 -6.11 5.33
C ASN A 556 2.56 -6.18 6.84
N THR A 557 1.72 -6.88 7.62
CA THR A 557 1.82 -6.89 9.09
C THR A 557 3.12 -7.51 9.59
N ALA A 558 3.61 -8.56 8.91
CA ALA A 558 4.86 -9.24 9.24
C ALA A 558 6.11 -8.34 9.11
N VAL A 559 6.04 -7.32 8.25
CA VAL A 559 7.12 -6.31 8.06
C VAL A 559 6.81 -5.00 8.79
N GLY A 560 5.87 -5.01 9.74
CA GLY A 560 5.49 -3.85 10.56
C GLY A 560 4.48 -2.90 9.93
N GLY A 561 3.96 -3.19 8.74
CA GLY A 561 2.97 -2.35 8.06
C GLY A 561 1.59 -2.40 8.74
N VAL A 562 0.79 -1.35 8.52
CA VAL A 562 -0.56 -1.18 9.08
C VAL A 562 -1.64 -1.21 8.00
N MET A 563 -1.31 -0.78 6.77
CA MET A 563 -2.26 -0.68 5.66
C MET A 563 -2.59 -2.05 5.03
N CYS A 564 -3.85 -2.40 4.75
CA CYS A 564 -5.13 -1.75 5.06
C CYS A 564 -5.96 -2.72 5.92
N PRO A 565 -6.22 -2.42 7.21
CA PRO A 565 -6.69 -3.42 8.15
C PRO A 565 -8.09 -3.96 7.78
N SER A 566 -8.99 -3.09 7.33
CA SER A 566 -10.33 -3.49 6.91
C SER A 566 -10.33 -4.41 5.70
N PHE A 567 -9.38 -4.25 4.76
CA PHE A 567 -9.26 -5.18 3.64
C PHE A 567 -8.76 -6.54 4.11
N LEU A 568 -7.75 -6.59 4.98
CA LEU A 568 -7.26 -7.87 5.52
C LEU A 568 -8.37 -8.65 6.24
N ALA A 569 -9.23 -7.93 6.97
CA ALA A 569 -10.37 -8.50 7.68
C ALA A 569 -11.53 -8.97 6.78
N THR A 570 -11.81 -8.27 5.68
CA THR A 570 -13.03 -8.52 4.86
C THR A 570 -12.75 -9.17 3.51
N ARG A 571 -11.53 -8.99 2.99
CA ARG A 571 -11.10 -9.33 1.62
C ARG A 571 -11.98 -8.72 0.51
N ASP A 572 -12.76 -7.69 0.82
CA ASP A 572 -13.60 -6.97 -0.15
C ASP A 572 -12.90 -5.71 -0.66
N GLU A 573 -12.85 -5.52 -1.98
CA GLU A 573 -12.21 -4.36 -2.63
C GLU A 573 -12.72 -3.02 -2.09
N LYS A 574 -14.00 -2.93 -1.73
CA LYS A 574 -14.61 -1.69 -1.18
C LYS A 574 -13.90 -1.22 0.09
N ASP A 575 -13.33 -2.16 0.83
CA ASP A 575 -12.69 -1.94 2.12
C ASP A 575 -11.17 -1.79 2.01
N SER A 576 -10.65 -1.71 0.79
CA SER A 576 -9.28 -1.32 0.50
C SER A 576 -9.14 0.19 0.31
N THR A 577 -7.93 0.73 0.49
CA THR A 577 -7.64 2.14 0.14
C THR A 577 -7.93 2.42 -1.34
N ARG A 578 -7.62 1.46 -2.23
CA ARG A 578 -7.83 1.59 -3.68
C ARG A 578 -9.31 1.69 -4.01
N GLY A 579 -10.15 0.76 -3.55
CA GLY A 579 -11.60 0.79 -3.80
C GLY A 579 -12.25 2.08 -3.33
N ARG A 580 -11.88 2.56 -2.12
CA ARG A 580 -12.33 3.87 -1.60
C ARG A 580 -11.89 5.04 -2.48
N ALA A 581 -10.64 5.03 -2.92
CA ALA A 581 -10.13 6.06 -3.82
C ALA A 581 -10.87 6.05 -5.16
N ARG A 582 -11.20 4.87 -5.73
CA ARG A 582 -11.98 4.77 -6.98
C ARG A 582 -13.36 5.39 -6.85
N VAL A 583 -14.08 5.09 -5.77
CA VAL A 583 -15.41 5.68 -5.52
C VAL A 583 -15.33 7.20 -5.32
N LEU A 584 -14.30 7.71 -4.64
CA LEU A 584 -14.09 9.15 -4.51
C LEU A 584 -13.64 9.82 -5.81
N GLN A 585 -12.83 9.15 -6.64
CA GLN A 585 -12.49 9.63 -7.99
C GLN A 585 -13.76 9.75 -8.85
N GLU A 586 -14.72 8.83 -8.71
CA GLU A 586 -16.02 8.95 -9.37
C GLU A 586 -16.85 10.15 -8.87
N VAL A 587 -16.66 10.61 -7.63
CA VAL A 587 -17.26 11.88 -7.17
C VAL A 587 -16.71 13.07 -7.96
N ALA A 588 -15.41 13.07 -8.25
CA ALA A 588 -14.78 14.13 -9.06
C ALA A 588 -15.15 14.02 -10.55
N ASN A 589 -15.36 12.81 -11.08
CA ASN A 589 -15.86 12.59 -12.43
C ASN A 589 -17.34 13.02 -12.57
N GLY A 590 -18.18 12.56 -11.63
CA GLY A 590 -19.59 12.94 -11.49
C GLY A 590 -20.56 12.18 -12.40
N THR A 591 -20.11 11.18 -13.17
CA THR A 591 -21.00 10.39 -14.05
C THR A 591 -21.65 9.22 -13.32
N LEU A 592 -20.87 8.38 -12.63
CA LEU A 592 -21.35 7.18 -11.94
C LEU A 592 -21.74 7.46 -10.47
N VAL A 593 -20.90 8.22 -9.74
CA VAL A 593 -21.15 8.58 -8.33
C VAL A 593 -21.33 10.09 -8.23
N ARG A 594 -22.49 10.55 -7.76
CA ARG A 594 -22.86 11.98 -7.79
C ARG A 594 -22.74 12.63 -6.41
N GLY A 595 -21.55 13.17 -6.12
CA GLY A 595 -21.29 13.99 -4.93
C GLY A 595 -21.03 13.20 -3.64
N PHE A 596 -20.49 13.88 -2.62
CA PHE A 596 -20.13 13.27 -1.31
C PHE A 596 -21.30 12.71 -0.50
N ARG A 597 -22.54 12.99 -0.91
CA ARG A 597 -23.76 12.53 -0.23
C ARG A 597 -24.26 11.17 -0.72
N SER A 598 -23.61 10.63 -1.74
CA SER A 598 -23.99 9.37 -2.36
C SER A 598 -23.87 8.22 -1.37
N LYS A 599 -24.68 7.18 -1.57
CA LYS A 599 -24.65 5.98 -0.72
C LYS A 599 -23.36 5.19 -0.93
N GLU A 600 -22.85 5.24 -2.15
CA GLU A 600 -21.59 4.62 -2.57
C GLU A 600 -20.41 5.15 -1.75
N VAL A 601 -20.33 6.47 -1.54
CA VAL A 601 -19.27 7.09 -0.71
C VAL A 601 -19.39 6.67 0.75
N GLU A 602 -20.61 6.63 1.28
CA GLU A 602 -20.86 6.15 2.65
C GLU A 602 -20.40 4.70 2.83
N GLU A 603 -20.88 3.80 1.98
CA GLU A 603 -20.58 2.36 2.05
C GLU A 603 -19.08 2.05 1.91
N SER A 604 -18.35 2.78 1.06
CA SER A 604 -16.91 2.58 0.89
C SER A 604 -16.10 3.12 2.07
N LEU A 605 -16.51 4.23 2.68
CA LEU A 605 -15.76 4.86 3.77
C LEU A 605 -16.14 4.35 5.16
N ASP A 606 -17.24 3.61 5.28
CA ASP A 606 -17.80 3.11 6.54
C ASP A 606 -16.73 2.38 7.38
N LEU A 607 -16.13 1.33 6.79
CA LEU A 607 -15.10 0.51 7.44
C LEU A 607 -13.68 1.09 7.39
N CYS A 608 -13.51 2.36 7.02
CA CYS A 608 -12.20 3.01 7.12
C CYS A 608 -11.94 3.43 8.58
N LEU A 609 -10.86 2.91 9.17
CA LEU A 609 -10.49 3.18 10.58
C LEU A 609 -9.92 4.60 10.82
N SER A 610 -9.70 5.40 9.78
CA SER A 610 -9.01 6.70 9.88
C SER A 610 -7.63 6.61 10.55
N CYS A 611 -6.90 5.51 10.36
CA CYS A 611 -5.62 5.26 11.00
C CYS A 611 -4.41 5.94 10.33
N ARG A 612 -4.62 6.61 9.19
CA ARG A 612 -3.57 7.18 8.31
C ARG A 612 -2.46 6.23 7.84
N GLY A 613 -2.53 4.92 8.11
CA GLY A 613 -1.50 3.96 7.67
C GLY A 613 -1.24 3.98 6.15
N CYS A 614 -2.25 4.29 5.34
CA CYS A 614 -2.07 4.44 3.90
C CYS A 614 -1.24 5.66 3.47
N ALA A 615 -1.10 6.69 4.31
CA ALA A 615 -0.27 7.85 4.01
C ALA A 615 1.23 7.50 4.03
N THR A 616 1.61 6.49 4.81
CA THR A 616 3.00 6.03 4.98
C THR A 616 3.29 4.76 4.19
N ASP A 617 2.44 3.74 4.32
CA ASP A 617 2.64 2.42 3.70
C ASP A 617 2.39 2.41 2.20
N CYS A 618 1.53 3.31 1.70
CA CYS A 618 1.34 3.45 0.26
C CYS A 618 2.46 4.35 -0.30
N PRO A 619 3.26 3.87 -1.28
CA PRO A 619 4.33 4.69 -1.84
C PRO A 619 3.87 5.99 -2.51
N THR A 620 2.57 6.09 -2.85
CA THR A 620 1.96 7.30 -3.43
C THR A 620 1.50 8.34 -2.40
N GLY A 621 1.53 8.03 -1.09
CA GLY A 621 1.18 8.97 -0.03
C GLY A 621 -0.31 9.34 0.01
N VAL A 622 -1.20 8.36 -0.22
CA VAL A 622 -2.66 8.54 -0.17
C VAL A 622 -3.12 8.67 1.28
N ASP A 623 -3.85 9.74 1.60
CA ASP A 623 -4.39 9.96 2.94
C ASP A 623 -5.91 9.78 2.99
N MET A 624 -6.34 8.53 3.11
CA MET A 624 -7.76 8.19 3.19
C MET A 624 -8.44 8.70 4.46
N ALA A 625 -7.70 8.95 5.55
CA ALA A 625 -8.29 9.47 6.78
C ALA A 625 -8.75 10.92 6.58
N THR A 626 -7.90 11.74 5.95
CA THR A 626 -8.23 13.11 5.55
C THR A 626 -9.40 13.12 4.56
N TYR A 627 -9.38 12.23 3.56
CA TYR A 627 -10.47 12.16 2.57
C TYR A 627 -11.80 11.75 3.21
N LYS A 628 -11.78 10.81 4.16
CA LYS A 628 -12.98 10.43 4.93
C LYS A 628 -13.51 11.59 5.76
N ALA A 629 -12.64 12.29 6.49
CA ALA A 629 -13.04 13.43 7.31
C ALA A 629 -13.67 14.56 6.46
N GLU A 630 -13.10 14.85 5.28
CA GLU A 630 -13.64 15.79 4.31
C GLU A 630 -14.99 15.32 3.76
N ALA A 631 -15.11 14.07 3.31
CA ALA A 631 -16.36 13.52 2.80
C ALA A 631 -17.49 13.58 3.84
N LEU A 632 -17.19 13.23 5.10
CA LEU A 632 -18.14 13.35 6.21
C LEU A 632 -18.51 14.81 6.51
N TYR A 633 -17.56 15.73 6.42
CA TYR A 633 -17.83 17.16 6.54
C TYR A 633 -18.79 17.62 5.45
N GLN A 634 -18.51 17.33 4.18
CA GLN A 634 -19.37 17.70 3.05
C GLN A 634 -20.76 17.07 3.13
N LYS A 635 -20.86 15.80 3.55
CA LYS A 635 -22.13 15.08 3.69
C LYS A 635 -23.03 15.70 4.76
N TYR A 636 -22.46 16.02 5.92
CA TYR A 636 -23.21 16.40 7.12
C TYR A 636 -23.14 17.90 7.47
N ARG A 637 -22.51 18.72 6.64
CA ARG A 637 -22.54 20.18 6.79
C ARG A 637 -24.00 20.65 6.79
N HIS A 638 -24.42 21.32 7.87
CA HIS A 638 -25.79 21.80 8.08
C HIS A 638 -26.87 20.71 8.11
N ARG A 639 -26.52 19.46 8.48
CA ARG A 639 -27.45 18.32 8.54
C ARG A 639 -27.32 17.53 9.86
N PRO A 640 -28.37 16.81 10.28
CA PRO A 640 -28.28 15.91 11.42
C PRO A 640 -27.27 14.79 11.14
N ARG A 641 -26.59 14.33 12.19
CA ARG A 641 -25.56 13.29 12.14
C ARG A 641 -26.03 11.99 12.81
N PRO A 642 -25.40 10.84 12.51
CA PRO A 642 -25.59 9.62 13.28
C PRO A 642 -25.35 9.84 14.78
N ALA A 643 -26.02 9.06 15.61
CA ALA A 643 -25.90 9.17 17.07
C ALA A 643 -24.45 8.98 17.56
N SER A 644 -23.71 8.06 16.93
CA SER A 644 -22.29 7.80 17.16
C SER A 644 -21.42 9.05 16.98
N HIS A 645 -21.75 9.92 16.02
CA HIS A 645 -21.01 11.16 15.79
C HIS A 645 -21.19 12.17 16.93
N TYR A 646 -22.33 12.14 17.63
CA TYR A 646 -22.57 12.99 18.78
C TYR A 646 -21.98 12.38 20.05
N SER A 647 -22.25 11.10 20.34
CA SER A 647 -21.77 10.43 21.55
C SER A 647 -20.24 10.37 21.60
N LEU A 648 -19.59 10.01 20.49
CA LEU A 648 -18.14 9.86 20.40
C LEU A 648 -17.48 11.16 20.00
N GLY A 649 -18.04 11.89 19.02
CA GLY A 649 -17.48 13.17 18.60
C GLY A 649 -17.48 14.22 19.72
N TRP A 650 -18.48 14.21 20.60
CA TRP A 650 -18.57 15.12 21.74
C TRP A 650 -18.16 14.46 23.06
N LEU A 651 -17.51 13.29 23.01
CA LEU A 651 -16.95 12.60 24.18
C LEU A 651 -16.14 13.53 25.09
N PRO A 652 -15.28 14.44 24.59
CA PRO A 652 -14.55 15.35 25.48
C PRO A 652 -15.46 16.30 26.30
N ARG A 653 -16.66 16.62 25.79
CA ARG A 653 -17.66 17.40 26.55
C ARG A 653 -18.36 16.54 27.58
N ALA A 654 -18.73 15.31 27.20
CA ALA A 654 -19.37 14.36 28.10
C ALA A 654 -18.44 13.98 29.26
N ALA A 655 -17.16 13.69 28.97
CA ALA A 655 -16.14 13.36 29.98
C ALA A 655 -15.94 14.50 30.99
N ARG A 656 -15.86 15.75 30.52
CA ARG A 656 -15.79 16.92 31.39
C ARG A 656 -17.02 17.09 32.29
N ALA A 657 -18.21 16.73 31.80
CA ALA A 657 -19.42 16.76 32.60
C ALA A 657 -19.43 15.62 33.64
N ALA A 658 -19.05 14.40 33.23
CA ALA A 658 -18.96 13.22 34.09
C ALA A 658 -17.92 13.40 35.22
N ALA A 659 -16.82 14.10 34.96
CA ALA A 659 -15.78 14.41 35.93
C ALA A 659 -16.26 15.23 37.15
N ARG A 660 -17.45 15.84 37.11
CA ARG A 660 -18.06 16.50 38.28
C ARG A 660 -18.57 15.51 39.34
N ALA A 661 -18.98 14.31 38.91
CA ALA A 661 -19.50 13.24 39.77
C ALA A 661 -19.16 11.86 39.19
N PRO A 662 -17.86 11.51 39.06
CA PRO A 662 -17.42 10.32 38.32
C PRO A 662 -17.95 9.01 38.91
N ARG A 663 -18.05 8.91 40.24
CA ARG A 663 -18.62 7.73 40.93
C ARG A 663 -20.07 7.48 40.52
N LEU A 664 -20.89 8.54 40.43
CA LEU A 664 -22.29 8.43 40.01
C LEU A 664 -22.37 8.08 38.51
N ALA A 665 -21.53 8.68 37.68
CA ALA A 665 -21.46 8.38 36.25
C ALA A 665 -21.12 6.89 36.03
N ASN A 666 -20.05 6.39 36.65
CA ASN A 666 -19.62 4.99 36.52
C ASN A 666 -20.67 4.02 37.10
N ALA A 667 -21.24 4.30 38.27
CA ALA A 667 -22.30 3.47 38.85
C ALA A 667 -23.54 3.37 37.94
N THR A 668 -23.85 4.46 37.22
CA THR A 668 -24.93 4.48 36.23
C THR A 668 -24.55 3.69 34.97
N LEU A 669 -23.30 3.79 34.49
CA LEU A 669 -22.86 3.09 33.28
C LEU A 669 -22.55 1.60 33.50
N ARG A 670 -22.28 1.15 34.73
CA ARG A 670 -22.09 -0.27 35.07
C ARG A 670 -23.41 -1.05 35.17
N ARG A 671 -24.54 -0.38 35.41
CA ARG A 671 -25.86 -1.04 35.51
C ARG A 671 -26.33 -1.52 34.12
N PRO A 672 -26.67 -2.81 33.92
CA PRO A 672 -26.96 -3.37 32.60
C PRO A 672 -28.05 -2.63 31.81
N VAL A 673 -29.13 -2.22 32.48
CA VAL A 673 -30.28 -1.55 31.84
C VAL A 673 -29.90 -0.17 31.30
N THR A 674 -29.23 0.65 32.12
CA THR A 674 -28.80 1.99 31.77
C THR A 674 -27.64 1.97 30.79
N ALA A 675 -26.71 1.01 30.91
CA ALA A 675 -25.63 0.78 29.94
C ALA A 675 -26.21 0.44 28.55
N ARG A 676 -27.17 -0.49 28.49
CA ARG A 676 -27.85 -0.90 27.27
C ARG A 676 -28.56 0.29 26.60
N LEU A 677 -29.27 1.10 27.39
CA LEU A 677 -29.94 2.30 26.90
C LEU A 677 -28.93 3.34 26.39
N ALA A 678 -27.88 3.63 27.16
CA ALA A 678 -26.83 4.57 26.78
C ALA A 678 -26.13 4.14 25.47
N LYS A 679 -25.77 2.86 25.35
CA LYS A 679 -25.18 2.30 24.13
C LYS A 679 -26.14 2.43 22.94
N ARG A 680 -27.42 2.10 23.12
CA ARG A 680 -28.43 2.20 22.06
C ARG A 680 -28.62 3.65 21.58
N LEU A 681 -28.75 4.59 22.51
CA LEU A 681 -28.93 6.01 22.18
C LEU A 681 -27.65 6.64 21.63
N GLY A 682 -26.49 6.12 22.01
CA GLY A 682 -25.18 6.58 21.55
C GLY A 682 -24.70 5.94 20.24
N GLY A 683 -25.45 5.01 19.65
CA GLY A 683 -25.01 4.29 18.44
C GLY A 683 -23.83 3.34 18.66
N ILE A 684 -23.66 2.83 19.88
CA ILE A 684 -22.56 1.94 20.29
C ILE A 684 -23.03 0.48 20.20
N ASP A 685 -22.16 -0.41 19.70
CA ASP A 685 -22.43 -1.85 19.65
C ASP A 685 -22.67 -2.40 21.07
N GLN A 686 -23.68 -3.25 21.22
CA GLN A 686 -24.09 -3.74 22.53
C GLN A 686 -23.06 -4.68 23.17
N ARG A 687 -22.17 -5.27 22.37
CA ARG A 687 -21.07 -6.13 22.82
C ARG A 687 -19.89 -5.36 23.40
N ARG A 688 -19.88 -4.03 23.28
CA ARG A 688 -18.82 -3.18 23.82
C ARG A 688 -19.10 -2.78 25.26
N ASP A 689 -18.03 -2.75 26.04
CA ASP A 689 -18.06 -2.13 27.35
C ASP A 689 -17.86 -0.61 27.22
N LEU A 690 -18.50 0.12 28.12
CA LEU A 690 -18.32 1.57 28.22
C LEU A 690 -17.12 1.86 29.11
N PRO A 691 -16.21 2.75 28.69
CA PRO A 691 -15.04 3.08 29.48
C PRO A 691 -15.42 3.78 30.78
N GLU A 692 -14.64 3.54 31.83
CA GLU A 692 -14.85 4.14 33.14
C GLU A 692 -14.18 5.50 33.25
N PHE A 693 -14.87 6.47 33.85
CA PHE A 693 -14.27 7.77 34.14
C PHE A 693 -13.42 7.70 35.41
N ALA A 694 -12.25 8.32 35.38
CA ALA A 694 -11.39 8.42 36.54
C ALA A 694 -12.08 9.15 37.70
N THR A 695 -11.89 8.66 38.93
CA THR A 695 -12.47 9.28 40.13
C THR A 695 -11.81 10.62 40.48
N GLN A 696 -10.58 10.83 40.02
CA GLN A 696 -9.83 12.07 40.10
C GLN A 696 -9.21 12.36 38.72
N THR A 697 -9.46 13.55 38.18
CA THR A 697 -8.83 13.97 36.91
C THR A 697 -7.35 14.27 37.10
N PHE A 698 -6.54 14.08 36.05
CA PHE A 698 -5.10 14.37 36.12
C PHE A 698 -4.81 15.79 36.60
N ARG A 699 -5.46 16.82 36.04
CA ARG A 699 -5.27 18.22 36.48
C ARG A 699 -5.56 18.46 37.96
N ARG A 700 -6.57 17.76 38.51
CA ARG A 700 -6.93 17.87 39.93
C ARG A 700 -5.86 17.25 40.82
N TRP A 701 -5.31 16.10 40.40
CA TRP A 701 -4.15 15.50 41.07
C TRP A 701 -2.94 16.43 40.97
N PHE A 702 -2.63 16.95 39.78
CA PHE A 702 -1.48 17.79 39.53
C PHE A 702 -1.46 19.07 40.39
N ALA A 703 -2.63 19.70 40.58
CA ALA A 703 -2.78 20.89 41.43
C ALA A 703 -2.63 20.62 42.93
N GLN A 704 -2.72 19.35 43.37
CA GLN A 704 -2.56 18.95 44.78
C GLN A 704 -1.11 18.59 45.15
N ARG A 705 -0.21 18.56 44.17
CA ARG A 705 1.20 18.23 44.39
C ARG A 705 1.89 19.33 45.20
N PRO A 706 2.78 19.00 46.14
CA PRO A 706 3.68 19.99 46.73
C PRO A 706 4.48 20.68 45.63
N GLY A 707 4.57 22.01 45.65
CA GLY A 707 5.38 22.75 44.68
C GLY A 707 6.87 22.37 44.79
N PRO A 708 7.67 22.57 43.73
CA PRO A 708 9.09 22.20 43.70
C PRO A 708 9.92 22.83 44.83
N ASP A 709 9.48 23.95 45.43
CA ASP A 709 10.15 24.62 46.54
C ASP A 709 9.90 23.99 47.92
N ALA A 710 8.89 23.11 48.07
CA ALA A 710 8.53 22.55 49.37
C ALA A 710 9.35 21.30 49.76
N SER A 711 9.90 20.56 48.80
CA SER A 711 10.69 19.35 49.06
C SER A 711 12.17 19.60 49.39
N ALA A 712 12.68 20.82 49.16
CA ALA A 712 14.02 21.21 49.58
C ALA A 712 14.12 21.48 51.09
N ALA A 713 12.99 21.64 51.78
CA ALA A 713 12.94 22.00 53.21
C ALA A 713 12.82 20.81 54.17
N SER A 714 12.67 19.56 53.69
CA SER A 714 12.41 18.41 54.59
C SER A 714 13.40 17.24 54.51
N ALA A 715 14.56 17.39 53.86
CA ALA A 715 15.63 16.39 53.88
C ALA A 715 16.84 16.93 54.66
N SER A 716 16.68 17.11 55.97
CA SER A 716 17.81 17.28 56.88
C SER A 716 18.41 15.91 57.21
N ALA A 717 19.40 15.48 56.42
CA ALA A 717 20.36 14.44 56.79
C ALA A 717 21.79 15.02 56.69
N PRO A 718 22.72 14.69 57.60
CA PRO A 718 24.02 15.37 57.67
C PRO A 718 24.96 14.92 56.54
N ALA A 719 25.68 15.87 55.97
CA ALA A 719 26.66 15.67 54.91
C ALA A 719 27.90 14.85 55.35
N PRO A 720 28.47 13.99 54.48
CA PRO A 720 29.89 13.70 54.50
C PRO A 720 30.64 14.72 53.64
N THR A 721 31.66 15.33 54.23
CA THR A 721 32.61 16.24 53.60
C THR A 721 33.46 15.54 52.54
N GLY A 722 33.57 16.12 51.34
CA GLY A 722 34.54 15.72 50.33
C GLY A 722 34.46 16.60 49.07
N ASP A 723 35.47 17.42 48.87
CA ASP A 723 35.63 18.41 47.79
C ASP A 723 35.55 17.82 46.37
N ALA A 724 34.66 18.39 45.54
CA ALA A 724 34.89 18.65 44.11
C ALA A 724 33.79 19.59 43.54
N GLY A 725 34.16 20.85 43.27
CA GLY A 725 33.62 21.69 42.19
C GLY A 725 32.10 21.90 42.09
N VAL A 726 31.59 22.88 42.82
CA VAL A 726 30.20 23.37 42.75
C VAL A 726 29.89 24.00 41.38
N ALA A 727 29.15 23.29 40.53
CA ALA A 727 28.24 23.90 39.56
C ALA A 727 26.93 24.22 40.32
N GLY A 728 26.45 25.46 40.19
CA GLY A 728 25.31 25.97 40.95
C GLY A 728 24.04 25.13 40.80
N ALA A 729 23.15 25.22 41.80
CA ALA A 729 21.80 24.68 41.76
C ALA A 729 21.07 25.13 40.49
N GLY A 730 21.17 24.33 39.42
CA GLY A 730 20.67 24.68 38.10
C GLY A 730 19.15 24.65 38.08
N ALA A 731 18.54 25.71 37.57
CA ALA A 731 17.10 25.74 37.30
C ALA A 731 16.74 24.55 36.40
N ARG A 732 15.76 23.73 36.81
CA ARG A 732 15.25 22.62 36.00
C ARG A 732 14.71 23.15 34.68
N GLU A 733 15.03 22.47 33.58
CA GLU A 733 14.55 22.88 32.26
C GLU A 733 13.03 22.66 32.18
N PRO A 734 12.23 23.66 31.78
CA PRO A 734 10.79 23.51 31.73
C PRO A 734 10.34 22.68 30.52
N VAL A 735 9.31 21.85 30.71
CA VAL A 735 8.59 21.16 29.64
C VAL A 735 7.09 21.30 29.84
N VAL A 736 6.30 21.35 28.76
CA VAL A 736 4.84 21.34 28.88
C VAL A 736 4.30 19.96 28.57
N LEU A 737 3.72 19.31 29.58
CA LEU A 737 2.91 18.12 29.39
C LEU A 737 1.52 18.52 28.90
N TRP A 738 1.25 18.27 27.62
CA TRP A 738 -0.06 18.48 27.03
C TRP A 738 -0.99 17.32 27.39
N VAL A 739 -1.87 17.57 28.36
CA VAL A 739 -2.80 16.57 28.87
C VAL A 739 -3.98 16.41 27.92
N ASP A 740 -4.02 15.28 27.21
CA ASP A 740 -5.11 14.92 26.30
C ASP A 740 -6.39 14.51 27.06
N THR A 741 -7.50 14.34 26.32
CA THR A 741 -8.81 14.03 26.91
C THR A 741 -8.86 12.66 27.60
N PHE A 742 -8.13 11.67 27.09
CA PHE A 742 -8.14 10.31 27.59
C PHE A 742 -7.30 10.21 28.87
N THR A 743 -6.10 10.77 28.87
CA THR A 743 -5.27 10.91 30.08
C THR A 743 -5.97 11.74 31.16
N GLU A 744 -6.63 12.84 30.80
CA GLU A 744 -7.29 13.72 31.79
C GLU A 744 -8.46 13.04 32.53
N HIS A 745 -9.26 12.24 31.81
CA HIS A 745 -10.57 11.79 32.30
C HIS A 745 -10.74 10.28 32.46
N PHE A 746 -9.84 9.45 31.92
CA PHE A 746 -9.96 7.99 31.94
C PHE A 746 -8.75 7.34 32.59
N SER A 747 -7.54 7.72 32.18
CA SER A 747 -6.29 7.12 32.66
C SER A 747 -5.29 8.17 33.20
N PRO A 748 -5.63 8.89 34.28
CA PRO A 748 -4.74 9.89 34.87
C PRO A 748 -3.42 9.31 35.38
N GLU A 749 -3.38 8.04 35.78
CA GLU A 749 -2.20 7.30 36.23
C GLU A 749 -1.05 7.36 35.22
N ILE A 750 -1.36 7.31 33.92
CA ILE A 750 -0.38 7.46 32.84
C ILE A 750 0.29 8.84 32.88
N GLY A 751 -0.50 9.90 33.07
CA GLY A 751 0.02 11.25 33.22
C GLY A 751 0.85 11.41 34.49
N GLN A 752 0.47 10.74 35.58
CA GLN A 752 1.22 10.75 36.83
C GLN A 752 2.59 10.09 36.69
N ALA A 753 2.64 8.95 36.02
CA ALA A 753 3.88 8.26 35.68
C ALA A 753 4.76 9.13 34.76
N ALA A 754 4.17 9.75 33.73
CA ALA A 754 4.91 10.64 32.83
C ALA A 754 5.54 11.83 33.56
N VAL A 755 4.82 12.43 34.52
CA VAL A 755 5.36 13.49 35.37
C VAL A 755 6.57 13.01 36.17
N ARG A 756 6.49 11.84 36.81
CA ARG A 756 7.61 11.28 37.61
C ARG A 756 8.83 10.97 36.74
N VAL A 757 8.61 10.41 35.55
CA VAL A 757 9.69 10.12 34.58
C VAL A 757 10.33 11.40 34.06
N LEU A 758 9.55 12.43 33.73
CA LEU A 758 10.10 13.72 33.26
C LEU A 758 10.88 14.43 34.37
N GLU A 759 10.39 14.39 35.61
CA GLU A 759 11.09 14.99 36.75
C GLU A 759 12.36 14.22 37.12
N SER A 760 12.38 12.89 36.97
CA SER A 760 13.60 12.10 37.13
C SER A 760 14.62 12.38 36.02
N ALA A 761 14.15 12.82 34.86
CA ALA A 761 14.97 13.34 33.75
C ALA A 761 15.43 14.80 33.93
N GLY A 762 15.12 15.43 35.06
CA GLY A 762 15.60 16.79 35.39
C GLY A 762 14.70 17.92 34.89
N TYR A 763 13.53 17.61 34.35
CA TYR A 763 12.60 18.62 33.84
C TYR A 763 11.66 19.18 34.92
N GLU A 764 11.28 20.45 34.77
CA GLU A 764 10.15 21.06 35.47
C GLU A 764 8.89 20.87 34.62
N VAL A 765 8.00 19.98 35.05
CA VAL A 765 6.77 19.71 34.29
C VAL A 765 5.75 20.82 34.53
N ARG A 766 5.31 21.45 33.45
CA ARG A 766 4.20 22.41 33.41
C ARG A 766 3.05 21.84 32.61
N ILE A 767 1.85 22.36 32.83
CA ILE A 767 0.65 22.02 32.05
C ILE A 767 0.01 23.31 31.53
N PRO A 768 -0.74 23.29 30.40
CA PRO A 768 -1.43 24.50 29.95
C PRO A 768 -2.44 24.99 31.00
N ASP A 769 -2.48 26.29 31.30
CA ASP A 769 -3.35 26.86 32.34
C ASP A 769 -4.83 26.53 32.14
N ARG A 770 -5.25 26.41 30.88
CA ARG A 770 -6.63 26.09 30.50
C ARG A 770 -6.72 24.68 29.91
N PRO A 771 -7.81 23.93 30.19
CA PRO A 771 -8.06 22.66 29.52
C PRO A 771 -8.30 22.85 28.01
N VAL A 772 -7.37 22.37 27.20
CA VAL A 772 -7.40 22.38 25.73
C VAL A 772 -7.58 20.96 25.16
N CYS A 773 -7.79 20.84 23.85
CA CYS A 773 -8.08 19.54 23.21
C CYS A 773 -7.61 19.56 21.76
N CYS A 774 -7.08 18.43 21.27
CA CYS A 774 -6.61 18.25 19.91
C CYS A 774 -7.74 18.34 18.88
N GLY A 775 -8.97 17.99 19.26
CA GLY A 775 -10.11 17.99 18.34
C GLY A 775 -10.35 16.67 17.60
N LEU A 776 -9.53 15.63 17.84
CA LEU A 776 -9.56 14.33 17.15
C LEU A 776 -10.97 13.74 16.98
N THR A 777 -11.77 13.69 18.06
CA THR A 777 -13.12 13.09 18.00
C THR A 777 -14.07 13.86 17.06
N TRP A 778 -13.87 15.17 16.89
CA TRP A 778 -14.61 15.95 15.90
C TRP A 778 -14.04 15.76 14.49
N ILE A 779 -12.74 15.53 14.33
CA ILE A 779 -12.12 15.24 13.03
C ILE A 779 -12.63 13.90 12.49
N SER A 780 -12.55 12.82 13.28
CA SER A 780 -12.95 11.48 12.85
C SER A 780 -14.44 11.36 12.47
N THR A 781 -15.27 12.29 12.96
CA THR A 781 -16.71 12.36 12.69
C THR A 781 -17.10 13.46 11.71
N GLY A 782 -16.13 14.11 11.06
CA GLY A 782 -16.33 15.15 10.03
C GLY A 782 -16.92 16.46 10.55
N GLN A 783 -16.73 16.80 11.82
CA GLN A 783 -17.21 18.03 12.47
C GLN A 783 -16.13 19.13 12.44
N LEU A 784 -15.59 19.39 11.25
CA LEU A 784 -14.32 20.12 11.06
C LEU A 784 -14.35 21.59 11.49
N ASP A 785 -15.50 22.28 11.43
CA ASP A 785 -15.61 23.63 11.99
C ASP A 785 -15.42 23.65 13.52
N THR A 786 -15.91 22.62 14.21
CA THR A 786 -15.69 22.49 15.66
C THR A 786 -14.25 22.11 15.93
N ALA A 787 -13.66 21.20 15.15
CA ALA A 787 -12.26 20.83 15.26
C ALA A 787 -11.35 22.07 15.13
N ARG A 788 -11.53 22.90 14.09
CA ARG A 788 -10.78 24.16 13.91
C ARG A 788 -10.89 25.10 15.11
N ARG A 789 -12.09 25.27 15.68
CA ARG A 789 -12.27 26.09 16.89
C ARG A 789 -11.54 25.51 18.11
N LYS A 790 -11.40 24.18 18.21
CA LYS A 790 -10.64 23.53 19.28
C LYS A 790 -9.14 23.69 19.05
N LEU A 791 -8.67 23.43 17.84
CA LEU A 791 -7.28 23.61 17.43
C LEU A 791 -6.81 25.06 17.65
N ARG A 792 -7.58 26.08 17.24
CA ARG A 792 -7.22 27.49 17.51
C ARG A 792 -7.03 27.78 19.00
N ARG A 793 -7.94 27.29 19.85
CA ARG A 793 -7.79 27.45 21.32
C ARG A 793 -6.57 26.73 21.86
N THR A 794 -6.22 25.59 21.29
CA THR A 794 -5.00 24.85 21.66
C THR A 794 -3.76 25.62 21.23
N VAL A 795 -3.73 26.15 20.00
CA VAL A 795 -2.66 27.03 19.52
C VAL A 795 -2.54 28.28 20.40
N ASP A 796 -3.65 28.96 20.72
CA ASP A 796 -3.64 30.14 21.57
C ASP A 796 -3.07 29.86 22.97
N ALA A 797 -3.25 28.65 23.50
CA ALA A 797 -2.72 28.25 24.80
C ALA A 797 -1.26 27.79 24.75
N LEU A 798 -0.81 27.19 23.63
CA LEU A 798 0.54 26.63 23.51
C LEU A 798 1.53 27.59 22.87
N ALA A 799 1.09 28.52 22.03
CA ALA A 799 1.98 29.42 21.29
C ALA A 799 2.93 30.22 22.20
N PRO A 800 2.51 30.80 23.34
CA PRO A 800 3.45 31.52 24.22
C PRO A 800 4.56 30.63 24.77
N THR A 801 4.24 29.38 25.11
CA THR A 801 5.20 28.37 25.58
C THR A 801 6.17 27.98 24.48
N VAL A 802 5.65 27.70 23.28
CA VAL A 802 6.46 27.32 22.11
C VAL A 802 7.38 28.46 21.68
N ASP A 803 6.89 29.70 21.73
CA ASP A 803 7.68 30.90 21.41
C ASP A 803 8.81 31.12 22.43
N ALA A 804 8.69 30.56 23.64
CA ALA A 804 9.75 30.53 24.66
C ALA A 804 10.72 29.35 24.50
N GLY A 805 10.60 28.54 23.44
CA GLY A 805 11.45 27.39 23.17
C GLY A 805 11.14 26.15 24.02
N ILE A 806 10.02 26.13 24.73
CA ILE A 806 9.65 25.03 25.63
C ILE A 806 8.94 23.93 24.84
N PRO A 807 9.39 22.66 24.90
CA PRO A 807 8.78 21.56 24.15
C PRO A 807 7.41 21.17 24.72
N VAL A 808 6.53 20.67 23.84
CA VAL A 808 5.19 20.21 24.18
C VAL A 808 5.11 18.69 24.07
N ILE A 809 4.84 18.00 25.17
CA ILE A 809 4.86 16.53 25.25
C ILE A 809 3.45 15.97 25.24
N GLY A 810 3.15 15.07 24.31
CA GLY A 810 1.88 14.36 24.23
C GLY A 810 2.01 12.87 24.56
N LEU A 811 1.02 12.31 25.27
CA LEU A 811 1.00 10.91 25.70
C LEU A 811 0.11 10.03 24.80
N GLU A 812 -1.13 10.45 24.54
CA GLU A 812 -2.02 9.72 23.62
C GLU A 812 -1.60 9.90 22.14
N PRO A 813 -1.13 8.84 21.44
CA PRO A 813 -0.53 8.99 20.12
C PRO A 813 -1.50 9.55 19.07
N SER A 814 -2.78 9.16 19.12
CA SER A 814 -3.78 9.70 18.17
C SER A 814 -4.01 11.21 18.35
N CYS A 815 -3.95 11.69 19.58
CA CYS A 815 -4.11 13.10 19.90
C CYS A 815 -2.87 13.92 19.57
N THR A 816 -1.68 13.39 19.87
CA THR A 816 -0.39 14.01 19.54
C THR A 816 -0.22 14.14 18.03
N ALA A 817 -0.62 13.13 17.25
CA ALA A 817 -0.55 13.16 15.79
C ALA A 817 -1.44 14.27 15.18
N VAL A 818 -2.59 14.58 15.78
CA VAL A 818 -3.42 15.71 15.35
C VAL A 818 -2.69 17.05 15.50
N LEU A 819 -1.91 17.24 16.58
CA LEU A 819 -1.11 18.45 16.76
C LEU A 819 0.05 18.52 15.77
N ARG A 820 0.65 17.38 15.41
CA ARG A 820 1.78 17.31 14.47
C ARG A 820 1.37 17.42 13.00
N ARG A 821 0.18 16.93 12.61
CA ARG A 821 -0.26 16.87 11.20
C ARG A 821 -1.57 17.61 10.92
N ASP A 822 -2.70 17.16 11.48
CA ASP A 822 -4.01 17.74 11.15
C ASP A 822 -4.10 19.25 11.44
N LEU A 823 -3.38 19.71 12.47
CA LEU A 823 -3.32 21.11 12.89
C LEU A 823 -2.93 22.04 11.72
N VAL A 824 -1.84 21.72 11.02
CA VAL A 824 -1.35 22.55 9.90
C VAL A 824 -2.23 22.43 8.65
N GLU A 825 -2.90 21.28 8.46
CA GLU A 825 -3.81 21.07 7.32
C GLU A 825 -5.17 21.78 7.50
N LEU A 826 -5.61 21.98 8.76
CA LEU A 826 -6.89 22.63 9.10
C LEU A 826 -6.77 24.12 9.41
N LEU A 827 -5.58 24.59 9.81
CA LEU A 827 -5.25 25.99 10.09
C LEU A 827 -4.04 26.44 9.26
N PRO A 828 -4.07 26.32 7.91
CA PRO A 828 -2.93 26.65 7.06
C PRO A 828 -2.52 28.12 7.13
N ASP A 829 -3.47 29.01 7.47
CA ASP A 829 -3.27 30.46 7.50
C ASP A 829 -2.71 30.98 8.84
N ASP A 830 -2.54 30.11 9.85
CA ASP A 830 -2.01 30.49 11.16
C ASP A 830 -0.57 29.98 11.33
N PRO A 831 0.47 30.81 11.19
CA PRO A 831 1.86 30.37 11.24
C PRO A 831 2.25 29.77 12.61
N ARG A 832 1.49 30.07 13.68
CA ARG A 832 1.69 29.46 15.00
C ARG A 832 1.36 27.97 14.98
N ALA A 833 0.49 27.51 14.07
CA ALA A 833 0.14 26.11 13.90
C ALA A 833 1.39 25.26 13.56
N THR A 834 2.21 25.73 12.62
CA THR A 834 3.47 25.07 12.24
C THR A 834 4.45 25.01 13.41
N ARG A 835 4.64 26.14 14.12
CA ARG A 835 5.53 26.18 15.30
C ARG A 835 5.09 25.19 16.39
N VAL A 836 3.78 25.14 16.69
CA VAL A 836 3.24 24.19 17.67
C VAL A 836 3.43 22.74 17.21
N ALA A 837 3.22 22.45 15.93
CA ALA A 837 3.44 21.11 15.38
C ALA A 837 4.91 20.67 15.51
N GLU A 838 5.86 21.55 15.19
CA GLU A 838 7.31 21.28 15.28
C GLU A 838 7.80 21.13 16.73
N ALA A 839 7.21 21.87 17.66
CA ALA A 839 7.54 21.80 19.10
C ALA A 839 6.86 20.63 19.82
N THR A 840 5.89 19.97 19.19
CA THR A 840 5.19 18.81 19.78
C THR A 840 6.04 17.56 19.65
N ARG A 841 6.38 16.92 20.77
CA ARG A 841 7.16 15.68 20.88
C ARG A 841 6.39 14.55 21.57
N THR A 842 6.71 13.30 21.27
CA THR A 842 6.32 12.16 22.10
C THR A 842 7.18 12.13 23.36
N LEU A 843 6.75 11.36 24.37
CA LEU A 843 7.55 11.16 25.58
C LEU A 843 8.92 10.54 25.24
N ALA A 844 8.95 9.52 24.37
CA ALA A 844 10.17 8.85 23.96
C ALA A 844 11.13 9.77 23.20
N GLU A 845 10.62 10.57 22.25
CA GLU A 845 11.43 11.53 21.49
C GLU A 845 12.16 12.53 22.40
N LEU A 846 11.48 13.05 23.44
CA LEU A 846 12.12 13.95 24.40
C LEU A 846 13.17 13.22 25.22
N LEU A 847 12.80 12.10 25.86
CA LEU A 847 13.67 11.36 26.76
C LEU A 847 14.94 10.82 26.07
N SER A 848 14.81 10.33 24.84
CA SER A 848 15.94 9.87 24.04
C SER A 848 16.91 11.00 23.67
N ALA A 849 16.45 12.25 23.66
CA ALA A 849 17.26 13.43 23.39
C ALA A 849 17.79 14.11 24.67
N THR A 850 17.37 13.69 25.86
CA THR A 850 17.75 14.31 27.14
C THR A 850 19.20 13.98 27.51
N PRO A 851 20.10 14.96 27.59
CA PRO A 851 21.51 14.71 27.92
C PRO A 851 21.68 14.20 29.35
N GLY A 852 22.45 13.13 29.53
CA GLY A 852 22.83 12.62 30.85
C GLY A 852 21.73 11.88 31.61
N TRP A 853 20.52 11.77 31.06
CA TRP A 853 19.49 10.89 31.62
C TRP A 853 19.65 9.46 31.11
N THR A 854 19.44 8.49 32.00
CA THR A 854 19.42 7.08 31.64
C THR A 854 18.08 6.47 32.03
N PRO A 855 17.45 5.66 31.16
CA PRO A 855 16.22 4.98 31.51
C PRO A 855 16.43 4.04 32.72
N PRO A 856 15.36 3.74 33.48
CA PRO A 856 15.42 2.69 34.50
C PRO A 856 15.81 1.35 33.87
N ARG A 857 16.43 0.47 34.67
CA ARG A 857 16.78 -0.89 34.22
C ARG A 857 15.53 -1.76 34.16
N LEU A 858 15.31 -2.36 32.98
CA LEU A 858 14.24 -3.29 32.65
C LEU A 858 14.80 -4.67 32.25
N ASP A 859 15.95 -5.07 32.82
CA ASP A 859 16.55 -6.37 32.52
C ASP A 859 15.58 -7.52 32.83
N GLY A 860 15.48 -8.48 31.90
CA GLY A 860 14.57 -9.61 32.04
C GLY A 860 13.10 -9.30 31.76
N VAL A 861 12.75 -8.05 31.43
CA VAL A 861 11.40 -7.70 30.97
C VAL A 861 11.24 -8.16 29.53
N GLN A 862 10.34 -9.12 29.33
CA GLN A 862 9.84 -9.54 28.03
C GLN A 862 8.55 -8.77 27.73
N ALA A 863 8.46 -8.13 26.57
CA ALA A 863 7.28 -7.36 26.19
C ALA A 863 6.80 -7.64 24.77
N VAL A 864 5.47 -7.71 24.62
CA VAL A 864 4.80 -7.57 23.33
C VAL A 864 4.27 -6.16 23.22
N ALA A 865 4.78 -5.40 22.25
CA ALA A 865 4.36 -4.02 22.02
C ALA A 865 3.42 -3.92 20.82
N GLN A 866 2.33 -3.17 20.98
CA GLN A 866 1.51 -2.68 19.89
C GLN A 866 1.86 -1.21 19.61
N PRO A 867 2.80 -0.94 18.69
CA PRO A 867 2.95 0.39 18.11
C PRO A 867 1.59 0.93 17.67
N HIS A 868 1.24 2.12 18.13
CA HIS A 868 -0.02 2.73 17.74
C HIS A 868 0.00 3.07 16.24
N CYS A 869 -1.14 2.97 15.55
CA CYS A 869 -1.18 3.28 14.11
C CYS A 869 -0.75 4.72 13.78
N HIS A 870 -0.88 5.65 14.74
CA HIS A 870 -0.37 7.02 14.60
C HIS A 870 1.11 7.18 14.98
N HIS A 871 1.69 6.26 15.78
CA HIS A 871 3.16 6.14 15.86
C HIS A 871 3.70 5.76 14.49
N HIS A 872 3.13 4.72 13.88
CA HIS A 872 3.52 4.27 12.53
C HIS A 872 3.33 5.36 11.46
N ALA A 873 2.19 6.06 11.47
CA ALA A 873 1.85 6.96 10.38
C ALA A 873 2.49 8.36 10.48
N ILE A 874 2.68 8.90 11.71
CA ILE A 874 2.98 10.33 11.91
C ILE A 874 4.11 10.59 12.93
N LEU A 875 4.18 9.82 14.01
CA LEU A 875 5.04 10.18 15.15
C LEU A 875 6.40 9.46 15.19
N ASP A 876 6.56 8.35 14.49
CA ASP A 876 7.64 7.36 14.62
C ASP A 876 7.58 6.58 15.95
N TRP A 877 7.97 5.29 15.92
CA TRP A 877 8.09 4.42 17.10
C TRP A 877 9.53 3.98 17.36
N ALA A 878 10.47 4.33 16.48
CA ALA A 878 11.89 4.03 16.67
C ALA A 878 12.46 4.62 17.98
N PRO A 879 12.09 5.85 18.42
CA PRO A 879 12.51 6.36 19.73
C PRO A 879 12.07 5.47 20.90
N ASP A 880 10.81 5.01 20.90
CA ASP A 880 10.28 4.11 21.92
C ASP A 880 11.04 2.78 21.94
N ALA A 881 11.28 2.19 20.76
CA ALA A 881 12.03 0.95 20.62
C ALA A 881 13.47 1.09 21.14
N ALA A 882 14.16 2.18 20.78
CA ALA A 882 15.52 2.46 21.19
C ALA A 882 15.60 2.69 22.72
N LEU A 883 14.64 3.40 23.29
CA LEU A 883 14.57 3.66 24.71
C LEU A 883 14.36 2.38 25.52
N LEU A 884 13.44 1.50 25.08
CA LEU A 884 13.20 0.20 25.72
C LEU A 884 14.42 -0.73 25.60
N ALA A 885 15.09 -0.74 24.44
CA ALA A 885 16.33 -1.49 24.27
C ALA A 885 17.46 -0.97 25.17
N ALA A 886 17.61 0.36 25.29
CA ALA A 886 18.58 0.98 26.19
C ALA A 886 18.30 0.69 27.67
N ALA A 887 17.03 0.51 28.03
CA ALA A 887 16.61 0.09 29.36
C ALA A 887 16.91 -1.41 29.63
N GLY A 888 17.19 -2.22 28.61
CA GLY A 888 17.46 -3.66 28.73
C GLY A 888 16.23 -4.56 28.54
N ALA A 889 15.10 -4.03 28.05
CA ALA A 889 13.89 -4.80 27.77
C ALA A 889 14.00 -5.55 26.43
N GLU A 890 13.50 -6.78 26.39
CA GLU A 890 13.33 -7.56 25.15
C GLU A 890 11.91 -7.35 24.60
N VAL A 891 11.80 -6.58 23.52
CA VAL A 891 10.50 -6.15 22.99
C VAL A 891 10.23 -6.73 21.61
N ARG A 892 9.11 -7.44 21.48
CA ARG A 892 8.53 -7.85 20.20
C ARG A 892 7.41 -6.89 19.81
N ALA A 893 7.71 -5.98 18.88
CA ALA A 893 6.71 -5.10 18.30
C ALA A 893 5.86 -5.83 17.26
N VAL A 894 4.54 -5.59 17.26
CA VAL A 894 3.61 -6.14 16.26
C VAL A 894 3.23 -5.09 15.21
N GLY A 895 3.10 -5.52 13.95
CA GLY A 895 2.48 -4.71 12.91
C GLY A 895 0.95 -4.65 13.03
N GLY A 896 0.30 -4.08 12.03
CA GLY A 896 -1.17 -4.05 11.95
C GLY A 896 -1.84 -3.01 12.86
N CYS A 897 -3.13 -3.20 13.10
CA CYS A 897 -3.96 -2.29 13.90
C CYS A 897 -4.67 -3.07 15.00
N CYS A 898 -4.91 -2.44 16.16
CA CYS A 898 -5.74 -3.05 17.21
C CYS A 898 -7.22 -3.24 16.81
N GLY A 899 -7.67 -2.61 15.73
CA GLY A 899 -9.05 -2.73 15.25
C GLY A 899 -10.08 -1.82 15.93
N LEU A 900 -9.72 -1.06 16.99
CA LEU A 900 -10.66 -0.17 17.69
C LEU A 900 -10.65 1.28 17.20
N ALA A 901 -9.49 1.75 16.71
CA ALA A 901 -9.16 3.10 16.24
C ALA A 901 -10.31 4.15 16.25
N GLY A 902 -10.25 5.10 17.20
CA GLY A 902 -11.20 6.20 17.28
C GLY A 902 -12.62 5.73 17.59
N ASN A 903 -13.60 6.19 16.81
CA ASN A 903 -14.99 5.74 16.94
C ASN A 903 -15.29 4.41 16.23
N PHE A 904 -14.36 3.87 15.44
CA PHE A 904 -14.66 2.77 14.53
C PHE A 904 -15.15 1.53 15.26
N GLY A 905 -14.31 0.93 16.12
CA GLY A 905 -14.64 -0.39 16.67
C GLY A 905 -15.75 -0.38 17.73
N VAL A 906 -16.14 0.80 18.23
CA VAL A 906 -17.24 0.98 19.18
C VAL A 906 -18.59 1.18 18.49
N GLU A 907 -18.59 1.61 17.22
CA GLU A 907 -19.80 1.93 16.47
C GLU A 907 -20.60 0.67 16.12
N LYS A 908 -21.93 0.79 16.21
CA LYS A 908 -22.85 -0.32 15.94
C LYS A 908 -22.65 -0.83 14.51
N GLY A 909 -22.38 -2.13 14.37
CA GLY A 909 -22.18 -2.79 13.07
C GLY A 909 -20.71 -3.02 12.71
N HIS A 910 -19.77 -2.48 13.49
CA HIS A 910 -18.33 -2.62 13.21
C HIS A 910 -17.61 -3.64 14.09
N TYR A 911 -18.26 -4.17 15.13
CA TYR A 911 -17.59 -5.04 16.11
C TYR A 911 -16.92 -6.26 15.47
N ASP A 912 -17.58 -6.96 14.54
CA ASP A 912 -17.02 -8.18 13.95
C ASP A 912 -15.78 -7.88 13.09
N VAL A 913 -15.81 -6.79 12.33
CA VAL A 913 -14.63 -6.31 11.57
C VAL A 913 -13.54 -5.83 12.52
N SER A 914 -13.89 -5.15 13.61
CA SER A 914 -12.95 -4.68 14.63
C SER A 914 -12.20 -5.86 15.29
N VAL A 915 -12.89 -6.93 15.63
CA VAL A 915 -12.29 -8.17 16.15
C VAL A 915 -11.41 -8.82 15.10
N ALA A 916 -11.92 -8.98 13.87
CA ALA A 916 -11.16 -9.57 12.77
C ALA A 916 -9.86 -8.80 12.46
N VAL A 917 -9.86 -7.47 12.59
CA VAL A 917 -8.64 -6.65 12.49
C VAL A 917 -7.66 -6.95 13.63
N ALA A 918 -8.14 -7.07 14.88
CA ALA A 918 -7.26 -7.41 16.01
C ALA A 918 -6.64 -8.81 15.87
N GLU A 919 -7.37 -9.72 15.21
CA GLU A 919 -6.94 -11.09 14.92
C GLU A 919 -5.89 -11.21 13.81
N THR A 920 -5.56 -10.13 13.07
CA THR A 920 -4.53 -10.23 12.03
C THR A 920 -3.11 -10.38 12.60
N ALA A 921 -2.82 -9.75 13.74
CA ALA A 921 -1.48 -9.73 14.31
C ALA A 921 -1.45 -9.57 15.84
N LEU A 922 -2.23 -8.63 16.40
CA LEU A 922 -2.17 -8.28 17.82
C LEU A 922 -2.59 -9.43 18.74
N LEU A 923 -3.82 -9.93 18.60
CA LEU A 923 -4.32 -11.00 19.47
C LEU A 923 -3.53 -12.30 19.33
N PRO A 924 -3.12 -12.74 18.12
CA PRO A 924 -2.17 -13.85 17.98
C PRO A 924 -0.86 -13.65 18.73
N ALA A 925 -0.26 -12.45 18.65
CA ALA A 925 1.01 -12.17 19.33
C ALA A 925 0.88 -12.17 20.85
N VAL A 926 -0.20 -11.61 21.40
CA VAL A 926 -0.48 -11.62 22.84
C VAL A 926 -0.71 -13.05 23.34
N ARG A 927 -1.49 -13.85 22.60
CA ARG A 927 -1.72 -15.27 22.96
C ARG A 927 -0.46 -16.13 22.88
N ALA A 928 0.49 -15.78 22.01
CA ALA A 928 1.75 -16.48 21.85
C ALA A 928 2.85 -16.00 22.83
N ALA A 929 2.60 -14.94 23.60
CA ALA A 929 3.57 -14.40 24.55
C ALA A 929 3.76 -15.34 25.76
N ALA A 930 4.95 -15.33 26.35
CA ALA A 930 5.21 -16.12 27.56
C ALA A 930 4.37 -15.59 28.74
N PRO A 931 3.92 -16.46 29.67
CA PRO A 931 3.24 -16.02 30.88
C PRO A 931 4.04 -14.94 31.63
N GLY A 932 3.38 -13.87 32.05
CA GLY A 932 4.03 -12.73 32.72
C GLY A 932 4.69 -11.70 31.79
N SER A 933 4.63 -11.88 30.46
CA SER A 933 5.11 -10.87 29.51
C SER A 933 4.30 -9.56 29.64
N VAL A 934 4.99 -8.44 29.57
CA VAL A 934 4.35 -7.11 29.54
C VAL A 934 3.67 -6.91 28.18
N VAL A 935 2.43 -6.43 28.19
CA VAL A 935 1.79 -5.93 26.97
C VAL A 935 1.84 -4.40 26.97
N LEU A 936 2.55 -3.82 25.99
CA LEU A 936 2.76 -2.39 25.88
C LEU A 936 1.85 -1.77 24.81
N ALA A 937 1.06 -0.77 25.18
CA ALA A 937 0.19 -0.03 24.27
C ALA A 937 -0.13 1.40 24.76
N ASP A 938 0.40 2.42 24.07
CA ASP A 938 0.22 3.81 24.51
C ASP A 938 -1.16 4.40 24.18
N GLY A 939 -1.81 3.91 23.13
CA GLY A 939 -3.11 4.41 22.70
C GLY A 939 -4.27 3.86 23.54
N PHE A 940 -5.15 4.72 24.01
CA PHE A 940 -6.36 4.38 24.76
C PHE A 940 -7.22 3.34 24.05
N SER A 941 -7.36 3.46 22.72
CA SER A 941 -8.11 2.50 21.91
C SER A 941 -7.44 1.12 21.87
N CYS A 942 -6.11 1.06 21.78
CA CYS A 942 -5.39 -0.22 21.80
C CYS A 942 -5.53 -0.92 23.15
N ARG A 943 -5.36 -0.18 24.26
CA ARG A 943 -5.54 -0.72 25.61
C ARG A 943 -6.96 -1.22 25.85
N THR A 944 -7.96 -0.43 25.45
CA THR A 944 -9.37 -0.81 25.56
C THR A 944 -9.68 -2.10 24.79
N GLN A 945 -9.13 -2.26 23.59
CA GLN A 945 -9.33 -3.49 22.81
C GLN A 945 -8.68 -4.70 23.49
N LEU A 946 -7.46 -4.56 24.00
CA LEU A 946 -6.75 -5.61 24.71
C LEU A 946 -7.50 -6.05 25.97
N ALA A 947 -7.98 -5.10 26.76
CA ALA A 947 -8.78 -5.39 27.94
C ALA A 947 -10.08 -6.14 27.58
N GLN A 948 -10.81 -5.69 26.54
CA GLN A 948 -12.10 -6.28 26.17
C GLN A 948 -11.99 -7.65 25.46
N LEU A 949 -10.95 -7.87 24.64
CA LEU A 949 -10.85 -9.09 23.81
C LEU A 949 -9.87 -10.12 24.36
N ALA A 950 -8.82 -9.69 25.07
CA ALA A 950 -7.80 -10.57 25.63
C ALA A 950 -7.86 -10.65 27.16
N GLY A 951 -8.65 -9.82 27.84
CA GLY A 951 -8.68 -9.75 29.31
C GLY A 951 -7.31 -9.40 29.90
N THR A 952 -6.47 -8.70 29.13
CA THR A 952 -5.09 -8.40 29.48
C THR A 952 -4.92 -6.91 29.75
N ASP A 953 -4.44 -6.57 30.94
CA ASP A 953 -4.02 -5.21 31.25
C ASP A 953 -2.75 -4.87 30.47
N SER A 954 -2.72 -3.66 29.91
CA SER A 954 -1.60 -3.19 29.10
C SER A 954 -1.08 -1.88 29.66
N LEU A 955 0.24 -1.70 29.59
CA LEU A 955 0.93 -0.54 30.13
C LEU A 955 1.17 0.50 29.04
N HIS A 956 1.19 1.76 29.44
CA HIS A 956 1.78 2.85 28.67
C HIS A 956 3.29 2.90 28.91
N LEU A 957 4.07 3.42 27.95
CA LEU A 957 5.53 3.58 28.07
C LEU A 957 5.93 4.29 29.37
N ALA A 958 5.28 5.41 29.67
CA ALA A 958 5.47 6.15 30.92
C ALA A 958 5.33 5.28 32.18
N GLU A 959 4.35 4.39 32.24
CA GLU A 959 4.12 3.51 33.39
C GLU A 959 5.20 2.43 33.49
N LEU A 960 5.67 1.92 32.35
CA LEU A 960 6.76 0.95 32.31
C LEU A 960 8.08 1.59 32.78
N LEU A 961 8.35 2.85 32.39
CA LEU A 961 9.54 3.61 32.79
C LEU A 961 9.47 4.19 34.22
N ASP A 962 8.31 4.17 34.87
CA ASP A 962 8.15 4.67 36.23
C ASP A 962 8.36 3.57 37.29
N ARG A 963 8.58 2.31 36.86
CA ARG A 963 8.76 1.18 37.77
C ARG A 963 10.11 1.21 38.48
N PRO A 964 10.18 0.81 39.77
CA PRO A 964 11.44 0.71 40.48
C PRO A 964 12.35 -0.38 39.88
N PRO A 965 13.69 -0.20 39.92
CA PRO A 965 14.63 -1.22 39.42
C PRO A 965 14.47 -2.54 40.19
N GLY A 966 14.25 -3.66 39.49
CA GLY A 966 14.26 -5.01 40.08
C GLY A 966 12.90 -5.62 40.42
N ALA A 967 11.78 -4.95 40.17
CA ALA A 967 10.46 -5.57 40.27
C ALA A 967 10.24 -6.52 39.07
N GLY A 968 10.66 -7.79 39.22
CA GLY A 968 10.32 -8.85 38.28
C GLY A 968 8.81 -9.03 38.15
N ALA A 969 8.36 -9.67 37.07
CA ALA A 969 6.94 -9.86 36.70
C ALA A 969 6.09 -10.71 37.67
N GLN A 970 6.47 -10.88 38.94
CA GLN A 970 5.85 -11.80 39.89
C GLN A 970 5.04 -11.19 41.04
N GLU A 971 5.02 -9.86 41.23
CA GLU A 971 4.13 -9.25 42.24
C GLU A 971 3.05 -8.40 41.58
N ALA A 972 2.02 -9.09 41.08
CA ALA A 972 0.71 -8.50 40.85
C ALA A 972 -0.03 -8.43 42.20
N ASP A 973 0.33 -7.47 43.05
CA ASP A 973 -0.58 -7.03 44.12
C ASP A 973 -1.64 -6.12 43.47
N LEU A 974 -2.74 -6.76 43.08
CA LEU A 974 -3.98 -6.10 42.70
C LEU A 974 -4.59 -5.44 43.95
N PRO A 975 -4.98 -4.16 43.91
CA PRO A 975 -5.81 -3.59 44.97
C PRO A 975 -7.25 -4.15 44.88
N ASP A 976 -7.76 -4.66 46.00
CA ASP A 976 -9.16 -5.11 46.20
C ASP A 976 -10.22 -4.05 45.82
#